data_AF-M6CTH6-F1
#
_entry.id   AF-M6CTH6-F1
#
_cell.length_a   1.000
_cell.length_b   1.000
_cell.length_c   1.000
_cell.angle_alpha   90.00
_cell.angle_beta   90.00
_cell.angle_gamma   90.00
#
_symmetry.space_group_name_H-M   'P 1'
#
loop_
_entity.id
_entity.type
_entity.pdbx_description
1 polymer ?
#
loop_
_entity_poly.entity_id
_entity_poly.type
_entity_poly.pdbx_seq_one_letter_code
_entity_poly.pdbx_strand_id
1 'polypeptide(L)'
;MNFVLNGGINFLRISSQIRRGILLFKERYQGDYELVSGNDASNSKLALVKENLITKFISCFGGEVKPSLYPGWKLVIDCLVKIEDSPPNELKDVYHLARTGLNRAVRLLGGIRADYGFFAIDDFLPKVFCPDGKYINLKICERTIPLEKNKDNSDLWIFPSDTLERIDLKKDTIGTLEVTFDNIDKTKTVLSITLEKWHVSTIYAQLNKGNYLSEGLKSHVQNIHIENDLSTIDNQIDKENDLLKRHHDITFLGPACGDFSPWPRPNYDWASYRSKPGLLCFIGNPEKPTPPKDIKSDDGKINTRWSYYFKNKPSIYVRRDSEYLPIWNFPKVKDIYNQYSMTDSSFFKEDFSAFKIREPNYGMHPSSKVQKISDAIAAISTHRGGMAYKSFYKLLQEHFDLVSHSELMNNIMRSWIESGSVDLFRRQGWNQNFILAKRPRFIKYKLGPLVRGVVIGLITTSFIDRLRELCIKKSFTLIEKFPLSQFSPLTYCVEDFKDSIFDELSKQLECLPATWLEWPIDIPEIKVKNGNDGIKIGSPIAKYDLLSIYSWEKCRFVEDPFVNSGELKVEKLYNVKYGSAYQLRNEHGVAIAWSYFQNPILLLAYQIRNQSIPFERKTHCIFRTRSTLIYLPLAIGRLCTVAGYSMPSPLINETTKELKAYCYPLGHILSREIADKYGIQYKSSRGL
;
A
#
# COMPACT_ATOMS: atom_id res chain seq x y z
N MET A 1 -15.30 -8.79 16.01
CA MET A 1 -15.54 -10.08 15.36
C MET A 1 -16.71 -9.83 14.46
N ASN A 2 -16.45 -9.65 13.17
CA ASN A 2 -17.53 -9.65 12.19
C ASN A 2 -17.75 -11.11 11.83
N PHE A 3 -18.87 -11.68 12.25
CA PHE A 3 -19.32 -12.95 11.71
C PHE A 3 -19.84 -12.66 10.31
N VAL A 4 -19.06 -13.01 9.27
CA VAL A 4 -19.55 -12.94 7.89
C VAL A 4 -20.47 -14.15 7.69
N LEU A 5 -21.76 -13.95 7.97
CA LEU A 5 -22.83 -14.87 7.59
C LEU A 5 -23.35 -14.51 6.18
N ASN A 6 -22.47 -14.30 5.21
CA ASN A 6 -22.87 -14.05 3.83
C ASN A 6 -22.35 -15.17 2.94
N GLY A 7 -23.28 -15.89 2.32
CA GLY A 7 -23.03 -17.03 1.45
C GLY A 7 -23.92 -18.22 1.82
N GLY A 8 -25.22 -18.14 1.50
CA GLY A 8 -26.09 -19.31 1.36
C GLY A 8 -26.18 -20.29 2.54
N ILE A 9 -25.85 -19.89 3.77
CA ILE A 9 -26.16 -20.71 4.95
C ILE A 9 -27.68 -20.66 5.09
N ASN A 10 -28.36 -21.76 4.76
CA ASN A 10 -29.78 -21.95 5.04
C ASN A 10 -30.11 -21.34 6.41
N PHE A 11 -30.83 -20.21 6.44
CA PHE A 11 -31.20 -19.45 7.64
C PHE A 11 -31.82 -20.34 8.74
N LEU A 12 -32.43 -21.46 8.32
CA LEU A 12 -32.94 -22.52 9.18
C LEU A 12 -31.89 -23.13 10.14
N ARG A 13 -30.62 -23.32 9.73
CA ARG A 13 -29.60 -23.98 10.56
C ARG A 13 -29.13 -23.10 11.73
N ILE A 14 -28.91 -21.80 11.50
CA ILE A 14 -28.43 -20.86 12.52
C ILE A 14 -29.48 -20.65 13.61
N SER A 15 -30.75 -20.53 13.24
CA SER A 15 -31.85 -20.35 14.19
C SER A 15 -31.93 -21.50 15.22
N SER A 16 -31.65 -22.74 14.78
CA SER A 16 -31.65 -23.91 15.65
C SER A 16 -30.49 -23.90 16.66
N GLN A 17 -29.30 -23.47 16.25
CA GLN A 17 -28.12 -23.39 17.13
C GLN A 17 -28.23 -22.23 18.11
N ILE A 18 -28.77 -21.07 17.67
CA ILE A 18 -29.08 -19.94 18.55
C ILE A 18 -30.07 -20.34 19.64
N ARG A 19 -31.13 -21.10 19.30
CA ARG A 19 -32.08 -21.63 20.30
C ARG A 19 -31.36 -22.50 21.32
N ARG A 20 -30.51 -23.42 20.86
CA ARG A 20 -29.72 -24.35 21.69
C ARG A 20 -28.62 -23.68 22.51
N GLY A 21 -28.27 -22.43 22.22
CA GLY A 21 -27.45 -21.59 23.09
C GLY A 21 -25.94 -21.78 22.99
N ILE A 22 -25.46 -22.51 21.99
CA ILE A 22 -24.03 -22.69 21.70
C ILE A 22 -23.82 -22.53 20.20
N LEU A 23 -22.88 -21.68 19.83
CA LEU A 23 -22.40 -21.47 18.46
C LEU A 23 -20.91 -21.77 18.43
N LEU A 24 -20.52 -22.77 17.64
CA LEU A 24 -19.13 -23.20 17.55
C LEU A 24 -18.45 -22.65 16.33
N PHE A 25 -17.22 -22.22 16.53
CA PHE A 25 -16.46 -21.52 15.53
C PHE A 25 -15.10 -22.18 15.34
N LYS A 26 -14.82 -22.52 14.08
CA LYS A 26 -13.52 -23.05 13.68
C LYS A 26 -12.77 -22.00 12.90
N GLU A 27 -11.50 -21.84 13.21
CA GLU A 27 -10.65 -20.93 12.46
C GLU A 27 -10.45 -21.49 11.06
N ARG A 28 -10.83 -20.73 10.02
CA ARG A 28 -10.60 -21.10 8.63
C ARG A 28 -9.24 -20.61 8.16
N TYR A 29 -9.00 -19.31 8.33
CA TYR A 29 -7.80 -18.65 7.84
C TYR A 29 -7.54 -17.39 8.66
N GLN A 30 -6.39 -17.34 9.32
CA GLN A 30 -5.80 -16.12 9.88
C GLN A 30 -6.78 -15.25 10.69
N GLY A 31 -7.44 -15.83 11.70
CA GLY A 31 -8.38 -15.13 12.58
C GLY A 31 -9.80 -14.95 12.04
N ASP A 32 -10.10 -15.46 10.84
CA ASP A 32 -11.47 -15.66 10.38
C ASP A 32 -12.03 -16.96 10.94
N TYR A 33 -13.24 -16.88 11.47
CA TYR A 33 -13.94 -18.00 12.08
C TYR A 33 -15.21 -18.31 11.31
N GLU A 34 -15.40 -19.58 10.96
CA GLU A 34 -16.64 -20.07 10.37
C GLU A 34 -17.51 -20.75 11.44
N LEU A 35 -18.82 -20.55 11.36
CA LEU A 35 -19.77 -21.28 12.20
C LEU A 35 -19.83 -22.75 11.73
N VAL A 36 -19.52 -23.67 12.64
CA VAL A 36 -19.47 -25.11 12.37
C VAL A 36 -20.47 -25.88 13.23
N SER A 37 -20.82 -27.09 12.81
CA SER A 37 -21.76 -27.97 13.54
C SER A 37 -21.54 -29.44 13.24
N GLY A 38 -22.06 -30.33 14.10
CA GLY A 38 -21.87 -31.77 13.93
C GLY A 38 -20.39 -32.10 13.98
N ASN A 39 -19.91 -33.03 13.14
CA ASN A 39 -18.51 -33.47 13.15
C ASN A 39 -17.50 -32.35 12.86
N ASP A 40 -17.90 -31.34 12.08
CA ASP A 40 -17.02 -30.21 11.74
C ASP A 40 -16.67 -29.33 12.94
N ALA A 41 -17.52 -29.37 13.97
CA ALA A 41 -17.27 -28.68 15.22
C ALA A 41 -16.11 -29.27 16.03
N SER A 42 -15.62 -30.46 15.67
CA SER A 42 -14.44 -31.03 16.32
C SER A 42 -13.21 -30.14 16.10
N ASN A 43 -12.44 -29.95 17.17
CA ASN A 43 -11.31 -29.02 17.28
C ASN A 43 -11.67 -27.54 17.11
N SER A 44 -12.93 -27.14 17.38
CA SER A 44 -13.28 -25.72 17.46
C SER A 44 -12.58 -25.06 18.63
N LYS A 45 -11.91 -23.94 18.36
CA LYS A 45 -11.15 -23.14 19.34
C LYS A 45 -11.89 -21.91 19.85
N LEU A 46 -13.08 -21.66 19.32
CA LEU A 46 -13.87 -20.49 19.64
C LEU A 46 -15.34 -20.89 19.76
N ALA A 47 -16.04 -20.37 20.76
CA ALA A 47 -17.47 -20.56 20.93
C ALA A 47 -18.15 -19.29 21.43
N LEU A 48 -19.38 -19.02 20.96
CA LEU A 48 -20.31 -18.15 21.65
C LEU A 48 -21.28 -19.02 22.43
N VAL A 49 -21.40 -18.77 23.73
CA VAL A 49 -22.17 -19.60 24.65
C VAL A 49 -23.11 -18.70 25.47
N LYS A 50 -24.39 -19.08 25.56
CA LYS A 50 -25.35 -18.37 26.42
C LYS A 50 -24.91 -18.45 27.89
N GLU A 51 -25.14 -17.38 28.64
CA GLU A 51 -24.66 -17.25 30.03
C GLU A 51 -25.02 -18.42 30.94
N ASN A 52 -26.22 -18.97 30.77
CA ASN A 52 -26.72 -20.12 31.53
C ASN A 52 -26.06 -21.46 31.19
N LEU A 53 -25.27 -21.55 30.11
CA LEU A 53 -24.59 -22.76 29.65
C LEU A 53 -23.06 -22.71 29.82
N ILE A 54 -22.49 -21.59 30.25
CA ILE A 54 -21.04 -21.37 30.27
C ILE A 54 -20.31 -22.33 31.17
N THR A 55 -20.75 -22.48 32.42
CA THR A 55 -20.10 -23.35 33.39
C THR A 55 -20.05 -24.79 32.87
N LYS A 56 -21.15 -25.24 32.27
CA LYS A 56 -21.30 -26.57 31.66
C LYS A 56 -20.47 -26.74 30.38
N PHE A 57 -20.25 -25.66 29.64
CA PHE A 57 -19.42 -25.70 28.44
C PHE A 57 -17.93 -25.80 28.79
N ILE A 58 -17.49 -25.01 29.76
CA ILE A 58 -16.08 -24.99 30.20
C ILE A 58 -15.71 -26.29 30.89
N SER A 59 -16.59 -26.88 31.70
CA SER A 59 -16.35 -28.19 32.33
C SER A 59 -16.07 -29.27 31.27
N CYS A 60 -16.79 -29.22 30.14
CA CYS A 60 -16.67 -30.20 29.06
C CYS A 60 -15.48 -29.94 28.12
N PHE A 61 -15.20 -28.68 27.77
CA PHE A 61 -14.29 -28.35 26.66
C PHE A 61 -13.18 -27.34 27.01
N GLY A 62 -13.12 -26.87 28.26
CA GLY A 62 -12.16 -25.86 28.72
C GLY A 62 -12.37 -24.48 28.07
N GLY A 63 -11.30 -23.68 28.08
CA GLY A 63 -11.24 -22.35 27.47
C GLY A 63 -11.37 -21.18 28.46
N GLU A 64 -11.08 -19.98 27.98
CA GLU A 64 -11.15 -18.74 28.74
C GLU A 64 -12.41 -17.93 28.38
N VAL A 65 -13.13 -17.44 29.38
CA VAL A 65 -14.34 -16.61 29.18
C VAL A 65 -13.96 -15.16 28.95
N LYS A 66 -14.45 -14.59 27.86
CA LYS A 66 -14.37 -13.16 27.53
C LYS A 66 -15.77 -12.55 27.39
N PRO A 67 -15.91 -11.23 27.64
CA PRO A 67 -17.13 -10.51 27.32
C PRO A 67 -17.50 -10.67 25.83
N SER A 68 -18.80 -10.81 25.52
CA SER A 68 -19.30 -10.80 24.15
C SER A 68 -20.04 -9.49 23.83
N LEU A 69 -20.19 -9.19 22.54
CA LEU A 69 -20.98 -8.05 22.06
C LEU A 69 -22.50 -8.32 22.08
N TYR A 70 -22.92 -9.57 22.28
CA TYR A 70 -24.32 -9.98 22.29
C TYR A 70 -24.80 -10.17 23.74
N PRO A 71 -25.80 -9.40 24.21
CA PRO A 71 -26.36 -9.55 25.55
C PRO A 71 -26.83 -10.98 25.83
N GLY A 72 -26.51 -11.53 27.00
CA GLY A 72 -26.84 -12.89 27.40
C GLY A 72 -25.91 -13.98 26.82
N TRP A 73 -24.84 -13.60 26.11
CA TRP A 73 -23.82 -14.50 25.58
C TRP A 73 -22.42 -14.11 26.07
N LYS A 74 -21.56 -15.09 26.29
CA LYS A 74 -20.12 -14.89 26.47
C LYS A 74 -19.34 -15.58 25.34
N LEU A 75 -18.15 -15.05 25.08
CA LEU A 75 -17.20 -15.64 24.16
C LEU A 75 -16.28 -16.57 24.95
N VAL A 76 -16.12 -17.81 24.51
CA VAL A 76 -15.14 -18.75 25.07
C VAL A 76 -14.04 -18.93 24.03
N ILE A 77 -12.82 -18.58 24.38
CA ILE A 77 -11.62 -18.72 23.54
C ILE A 77 -10.79 -19.91 24.00
N ASP A 78 -10.01 -20.50 23.09
CA ASP A 78 -9.10 -21.63 23.37
C ASP A 78 -9.80 -22.88 23.96
N CYS A 79 -11.10 -23.05 23.68
CA CYS A 79 -11.77 -24.31 23.96
C CYS A 79 -11.26 -25.41 23.02
N LEU A 80 -11.43 -26.68 23.39
CA LEU A 80 -11.14 -27.80 22.50
C LEU A 80 -12.36 -28.71 22.41
N VAL A 81 -13.27 -28.37 21.49
CA VAL A 81 -14.48 -29.17 21.30
C VAL A 81 -14.13 -30.51 20.67
N LYS A 82 -14.54 -31.61 21.32
CA LYS A 82 -14.49 -32.96 20.75
C LYS A 82 -15.91 -33.42 20.45
N ILE A 83 -16.14 -33.91 19.24
CA ILE A 83 -17.45 -34.40 18.80
C ILE A 83 -17.44 -35.93 18.90
N GLU A 84 -18.28 -36.44 19.80
CA GLU A 84 -18.43 -37.87 20.12
C GLU A 84 -19.80 -38.38 19.66
N ASP A 85 -20.04 -39.68 19.78
CA ASP A 85 -21.29 -40.31 19.33
C ASP A 85 -22.54 -39.80 20.09
N SER A 86 -22.35 -39.28 21.30
CA SER A 86 -23.37 -38.62 22.11
C SER A 86 -22.87 -37.26 22.62
N PRO A 87 -23.75 -36.27 22.83
CA PRO A 87 -23.35 -34.99 23.42
C PRO A 87 -22.94 -35.19 24.89
N PRO A 88 -22.06 -34.33 25.46
CA PRO A 88 -21.67 -34.43 26.86
C PRO A 88 -22.88 -34.42 27.80
N ASN A 89 -22.79 -35.14 28.92
CA ASN A 89 -23.92 -35.32 29.83
C ASN A 89 -24.52 -34.00 30.35
N GLU A 90 -23.71 -32.96 30.52
CA GLU A 90 -24.15 -31.65 30.98
C GLU A 90 -24.80 -30.80 29.87
N LEU A 91 -24.60 -31.19 28.60
CA LEU A 91 -25.03 -30.48 27.40
C LEU A 91 -25.93 -31.35 26.50
N LYS A 92 -26.70 -32.28 27.10
CA LYS A 92 -27.54 -33.25 26.37
C LYS A 92 -28.52 -32.62 25.38
N ASP A 93 -29.06 -31.45 25.70
CA ASP A 93 -30.04 -30.74 24.86
C ASP A 93 -29.38 -30.03 23.65
N VAL A 94 -28.05 -30.08 23.57
CA VAL A 94 -27.23 -29.47 22.53
C VAL A 94 -26.77 -30.55 21.54
N TYR A 95 -27.72 -31.25 20.92
CA TYR A 95 -27.48 -32.42 20.06
C TYR A 95 -26.53 -32.19 18.87
N HIS A 96 -26.27 -30.94 18.48
CA HIS A 96 -25.30 -30.64 17.43
C HIS A 96 -23.83 -30.78 17.89
N LEU A 97 -23.62 -31.10 19.16
CA LEU A 97 -22.35 -31.55 19.74
C LEU A 97 -22.15 -33.07 19.63
N ALA A 98 -23.13 -33.79 19.08
CA ALA A 98 -23.05 -35.22 18.82
C ALA A 98 -22.71 -35.51 17.36
N ARG A 99 -22.13 -36.68 17.10
CA ARG A 99 -21.80 -37.18 15.77
C ARG A 99 -23.09 -37.52 15.02
N THR A 100 -23.41 -36.74 14.01
CA THR A 100 -24.56 -37.01 13.12
C THR A 100 -24.04 -37.57 11.78
N GLY A 101 -23.88 -38.90 11.70
CA GLY A 101 -23.56 -39.65 10.46
C GLY A 101 -22.07 -39.72 10.05
N LEU A 102 -21.74 -40.74 9.24
CA LEU A 102 -20.46 -40.93 8.54
C LEU A 102 -20.39 -40.00 7.32
N ASN A 103 -20.09 -38.72 7.54
CA ASN A 103 -19.85 -37.81 6.42
C ASN A 103 -18.36 -37.83 6.09
N ARG A 104 -18.00 -38.42 4.94
CA ARG A 104 -16.67 -38.25 4.34
C ARG A 104 -16.53 -36.79 3.94
N ALA A 105 -15.85 -36.01 4.78
CA ALA A 105 -15.87 -34.55 4.70
C ALA A 105 -15.04 -34.04 3.51
N VAL A 106 -15.65 -33.97 2.33
CA VAL A 106 -15.10 -33.23 1.18
C VAL A 106 -15.46 -31.75 1.35
N ARG A 107 -14.47 -30.87 1.38
CA ARG A 107 -14.71 -29.42 1.48
C ARG A 107 -13.66 -28.59 0.77
N LEU A 108 -14.04 -27.37 0.42
CA LEU A 108 -13.14 -26.36 -0.11
C LEU A 108 -12.54 -25.54 1.04
N LEU A 109 -11.22 -25.44 1.06
CA LEU A 109 -10.43 -24.67 2.01
C LEU A 109 -9.67 -23.56 1.30
N GLY A 110 -9.59 -22.39 1.93
CA GLY A 110 -8.91 -21.23 1.34
C GLY A 110 -9.60 -20.73 0.07
N GLY A 111 -8.79 -20.16 -0.83
CA GLY A 111 -9.24 -19.45 -2.02
C GLY A 111 -9.86 -18.08 -1.72
N ILE A 112 -9.97 -17.23 -2.75
CA ILE A 112 -10.61 -15.93 -2.61
C ILE A 112 -12.08 -16.04 -3.03
N ARG A 113 -12.98 -15.80 -2.08
CA ARG A 113 -14.42 -15.89 -2.30
C ARG A 113 -14.93 -14.73 -3.15
N ALA A 114 -15.84 -15.05 -4.05
CA ALA A 114 -16.65 -14.13 -4.84
C ALA A 114 -18.14 -14.33 -4.51
N ASP A 115 -19.05 -13.60 -5.17
CA ASP A 115 -20.48 -13.59 -4.82
C ASP A 115 -21.15 -14.96 -5.04
N TYR A 116 -20.75 -15.68 -6.09
CA TYR A 116 -21.30 -16.97 -6.51
C TYR A 116 -20.30 -18.12 -6.41
N GLY A 117 -19.04 -17.86 -6.04
CA GLY A 117 -17.99 -18.86 -6.01
C GLY A 117 -16.64 -18.40 -5.48
N PHE A 118 -15.61 -18.60 -6.30
CA PHE A 118 -14.23 -18.21 -6.04
C PHE A 118 -13.67 -17.47 -7.25
N PHE A 119 -12.86 -16.45 -7.02
CA PHE A 119 -12.11 -15.82 -8.09
C PHE A 119 -11.08 -16.79 -8.65
N ALA A 120 -11.05 -16.92 -9.97
CA ALA A 120 -10.04 -17.66 -10.69
C ALA A 120 -8.74 -16.85 -10.78
N ILE A 121 -7.93 -16.90 -9.72
CA ILE A 121 -6.60 -16.28 -9.65
C ILE A 121 -5.57 -17.36 -9.35
N ASP A 122 -4.51 -17.41 -10.15
CA ASP A 122 -3.38 -18.34 -9.96
C ASP A 122 -2.83 -18.24 -8.53
N ASP A 123 -2.43 -19.38 -7.96
CA ASP A 123 -1.95 -19.50 -6.57
C ASP A 123 -3.01 -19.23 -5.48
N PHE A 124 -4.19 -18.72 -5.86
CA PHE A 124 -5.30 -18.37 -4.96
C PHE A 124 -6.57 -19.19 -5.19
N LEU A 125 -6.48 -20.32 -5.89
CA LEU A 125 -7.59 -21.28 -5.99
C LEU A 125 -7.81 -21.99 -4.64
N PRO A 126 -9.07 -22.37 -4.32
CA PRO A 126 -9.32 -23.15 -3.12
C PRO A 126 -8.61 -24.51 -3.18
N LYS A 127 -8.30 -25.08 -2.04
CA LYS A 127 -7.81 -26.46 -1.91
C LYS A 127 -8.98 -27.36 -1.56
N VAL A 128 -8.96 -28.63 -1.96
CA VAL A 128 -9.98 -29.61 -1.56
C VAL A 128 -9.44 -30.43 -0.40
N PHE A 129 -10.04 -30.33 0.77
CA PHE A 129 -9.76 -31.23 1.88
C PHE A 129 -10.58 -32.51 1.71
N CYS A 130 -9.89 -33.63 1.61
CA CYS A 130 -10.46 -34.96 1.45
C CYS A 130 -9.42 -36.02 1.88
N PRO A 131 -9.33 -36.36 3.18
CA PRO A 131 -8.33 -37.30 3.72
C PRO A 131 -8.43 -38.68 3.08
N ASP A 132 -9.64 -39.22 2.91
CA ASP A 132 -9.88 -40.56 2.35
C ASP A 132 -9.99 -40.58 0.82
N GLY A 133 -9.58 -39.49 0.15
CA GLY A 133 -9.67 -39.36 -1.29
C GLY A 133 -8.63 -40.21 -2.01
N LYS A 134 -9.08 -40.94 -3.04
CA LYS A 134 -8.21 -41.66 -4.00
C LYS A 134 -7.94 -40.85 -5.25
N TYR A 135 -8.98 -40.25 -5.82
CA TYR A 135 -8.90 -39.36 -6.99
C TYR A 135 -9.93 -38.23 -6.84
N ILE A 136 -9.53 -37.01 -7.21
CA ILE A 136 -10.43 -35.86 -7.31
C ILE A 136 -10.28 -35.24 -8.69
N ASN A 137 -11.39 -35.11 -9.41
CA ASN A 137 -11.41 -34.54 -10.75
C ASN A 137 -12.33 -33.33 -10.80
N LEU A 138 -11.83 -32.22 -11.34
CA LEU A 138 -12.64 -31.07 -11.73
C LEU A 138 -13.25 -31.33 -13.11
N LYS A 139 -14.56 -31.41 -13.18
CA LYS A 139 -15.35 -31.46 -14.41
C LYS A 139 -15.85 -30.06 -14.75
N ILE A 140 -15.39 -29.51 -15.87
CA ILE A 140 -15.82 -28.20 -16.36
C ILE A 140 -16.10 -28.35 -17.85
N CYS A 141 -17.33 -28.07 -18.27
CA CYS A 141 -17.78 -28.28 -19.65
C CYS A 141 -17.42 -29.72 -20.11
N GLU A 142 -16.67 -29.87 -21.20
CA GLU A 142 -16.21 -31.17 -21.73
C GLU A 142 -14.83 -31.58 -21.18
N ARG A 143 -14.22 -30.79 -20.29
CA ARG A 143 -12.87 -31.02 -19.77
C ARG A 143 -12.90 -31.68 -18.40
N THR A 144 -11.96 -32.59 -18.19
CA THR A 144 -11.68 -33.23 -16.90
C THR A 144 -10.26 -32.89 -16.49
N ILE A 145 -10.10 -32.20 -15.37
CA ILE A 145 -8.80 -31.81 -14.83
C ILE A 145 -8.57 -32.57 -13.51
N PRO A 146 -7.61 -33.50 -13.44
CA PRO A 146 -7.30 -34.19 -12.20
C PRO A 146 -6.61 -33.21 -11.22
N LEU A 147 -7.03 -33.24 -9.96
CA LEU A 147 -6.35 -32.52 -8.87
C LEU A 147 -5.15 -33.34 -8.37
N GLU A 148 -4.18 -32.64 -7.80
CA GLU A 148 -2.95 -33.23 -7.26
C GLU A 148 -3.00 -33.30 -5.73
N LYS A 149 -2.48 -34.37 -5.12
CA LYS A 149 -2.28 -34.40 -3.66
C LYS A 149 -1.21 -33.37 -3.28
N ASN A 150 -1.49 -32.58 -2.25
CA ASN A 150 -0.54 -31.63 -1.70
C ASN A 150 0.62 -32.37 -1.02
N LYS A 151 1.86 -31.97 -1.32
CA LYS A 151 3.06 -32.63 -0.82
C LYS A 151 3.25 -32.48 0.70
N ASP A 152 2.80 -31.38 1.26
CA ASP A 152 2.98 -31.05 2.68
C ASP A 152 1.85 -31.59 3.56
N ASN A 153 0.70 -31.92 2.96
CA ASN A 153 -0.46 -32.45 3.66
C ASN A 153 -1.27 -33.38 2.74
N SER A 154 -1.18 -34.68 2.99
CA SER A 154 -1.84 -35.73 2.19
C SER A 154 -3.37 -35.63 2.16
N ASP A 155 -3.97 -34.92 3.12
CA ASP A 155 -5.42 -34.74 3.19
C ASP A 155 -5.90 -33.58 2.31
N LEU A 156 -4.98 -32.79 1.75
CA LEU A 156 -5.28 -31.67 0.88
C LEU A 156 -4.98 -32.01 -0.57
N TRP A 157 -5.85 -31.56 -1.44
CA TRP A 157 -5.73 -31.63 -2.88
C TRP A 157 -5.70 -30.23 -3.45
N ILE A 158 -4.86 -30.02 -4.45
CA ILE A 158 -4.63 -28.73 -5.10
C ILE A 158 -4.94 -28.82 -6.59
N PHE A 159 -5.37 -27.69 -7.15
CA PHE A 159 -5.50 -27.54 -8.59
C PHE A 159 -4.09 -27.51 -9.22
N PRO A 160 -3.86 -28.21 -10.34
CA PRO A 160 -2.63 -28.07 -11.12
C PRO A 160 -2.33 -26.61 -11.47
N SER A 161 -1.05 -26.25 -11.58
CA SER A 161 -0.63 -24.85 -11.82
C SER A 161 -1.17 -24.26 -13.12
N ASP A 162 -1.47 -25.09 -14.12
CA ASP A 162 -2.01 -24.68 -15.41
C ASP A 162 -3.54 -24.83 -15.50
N THR A 163 -4.23 -25.01 -14.37
CA THR A 163 -5.70 -25.17 -14.34
C THR A 163 -6.41 -24.01 -15.02
N LEU A 164 -5.98 -22.76 -14.79
CA LEU A 164 -6.64 -21.59 -15.36
C LEU A 164 -6.37 -21.43 -16.86
N GLU A 165 -5.20 -21.87 -17.34
CA GLU A 165 -4.88 -21.93 -18.78
C GLU A 165 -5.73 -22.98 -19.50
N ARG A 166 -6.08 -24.06 -18.80
CA ARG A 166 -6.91 -25.16 -19.29
C ARG A 166 -8.42 -24.88 -19.24
N ILE A 167 -8.87 -23.70 -18.82
CA ILE A 167 -10.29 -23.35 -18.74
C ILE A 167 -10.53 -22.07 -19.54
N ASP A 168 -11.53 -22.06 -20.44
CA ASP A 168 -11.94 -20.82 -21.11
C ASP A 168 -12.80 -19.98 -20.15
N LEU A 169 -12.14 -19.18 -19.32
CA LEU A 169 -12.78 -18.28 -18.36
C LEU A 169 -13.38 -17.03 -19.01
N LYS A 170 -13.72 -17.03 -20.31
CA LYS A 170 -14.42 -15.87 -20.93
C LYS A 170 -15.69 -15.47 -20.20
N LYS A 171 -16.31 -16.40 -19.47
CA LYS A 171 -17.48 -16.20 -18.60
C LYS A 171 -17.28 -16.95 -17.28
N ASP A 172 -18.11 -16.63 -16.29
CA ASP A 172 -18.20 -17.39 -15.04
C ASP A 172 -18.43 -18.86 -15.35
N THR A 173 -17.60 -19.71 -14.76
CA THR A 173 -17.51 -21.12 -15.11
C THR A 173 -17.92 -21.96 -13.92
N ILE A 174 -18.99 -22.74 -14.10
CA ILE A 174 -19.46 -23.69 -13.09
C ILE A 174 -18.80 -25.04 -13.37
N GLY A 175 -18.06 -25.53 -12.40
CA GLY A 175 -17.46 -26.86 -12.39
C GLY A 175 -18.07 -27.78 -11.33
N THR A 176 -17.81 -29.07 -11.46
CA THR A 176 -18.14 -30.08 -10.47
C THR A 176 -16.90 -30.89 -10.10
N LEU A 177 -16.59 -30.96 -8.81
CA LEU A 177 -15.54 -31.81 -8.27
C LEU A 177 -16.12 -33.19 -8.00
N GLU A 178 -15.66 -34.17 -8.76
CA GLU A 178 -15.97 -35.58 -8.55
C GLU A 178 -14.89 -36.23 -7.67
N VAL A 179 -15.28 -36.71 -6.49
CA VAL A 179 -14.39 -37.37 -5.52
C VAL A 179 -14.65 -38.87 -5.49
N THR A 180 -13.58 -39.65 -5.63
CA THR A 180 -13.56 -41.12 -5.50
C THR A 180 -12.75 -41.50 -4.26
N PHE A 181 -13.24 -42.44 -3.44
CA PHE A 181 -12.65 -42.84 -2.16
C PHE A 181 -12.04 -44.24 -2.19
N ASP A 182 -11.05 -44.50 -1.34
CA ASP A 182 -10.22 -45.72 -1.36
C ASP A 182 -10.96 -47.06 -1.14
N ASN A 183 -12.17 -47.05 -0.55
CA ASN A 183 -12.83 -48.29 -0.12
C ASN A 183 -14.13 -48.68 -0.84
N ILE A 184 -14.65 -47.89 -1.79
CA ILE A 184 -15.82 -48.26 -2.61
C ILE A 184 -15.78 -47.48 -3.94
N ASP A 185 -15.44 -48.13 -5.07
CA ASP A 185 -15.46 -47.53 -6.43
C ASP A 185 -16.85 -46.99 -6.85
N LYS A 186 -17.90 -47.31 -6.08
CA LYS A 186 -19.29 -46.90 -6.31
C LYS A 186 -19.75 -45.67 -5.52
N THR A 187 -18.97 -45.15 -4.58
CA THR A 187 -19.35 -43.91 -3.86
C THR A 187 -18.65 -42.70 -4.46
N LYS A 188 -19.39 -41.95 -5.29
CA LYS A 188 -18.96 -40.63 -5.80
C LYS A 188 -19.62 -39.53 -4.99
N THR A 189 -18.81 -38.62 -4.46
CA THR A 189 -19.32 -37.34 -3.95
C THR A 189 -19.09 -36.27 -5.00
N VAL A 190 -20.13 -35.52 -5.33
CA VAL A 190 -20.08 -34.41 -6.29
C VAL A 190 -20.24 -33.11 -5.52
N LEU A 191 -19.25 -32.22 -5.66
CA LEU A 191 -19.28 -30.87 -5.08
C LEU A 191 -19.22 -29.83 -6.20
N SER A 192 -20.24 -28.98 -6.32
CA SER A 192 -20.19 -27.88 -7.29
C SER A 192 -19.22 -26.79 -6.83
N ILE A 193 -18.42 -26.28 -7.77
CA ILE A 193 -17.52 -25.15 -7.58
C ILE A 193 -17.75 -24.15 -8.71
N THR A 194 -18.02 -22.90 -8.38
CA THR A 194 -18.05 -21.82 -9.37
C THR A 194 -16.72 -21.10 -9.33
N LEU A 195 -16.07 -20.99 -10.49
CA LEU A 195 -14.89 -20.19 -10.72
C LEU A 195 -15.34 -18.95 -11.50
N GLU A 196 -15.38 -17.82 -10.81
CA GLU A 196 -15.77 -16.55 -11.41
C GLU A 196 -14.60 -15.97 -12.18
N LYS A 197 -14.94 -15.44 -13.36
CA LYS A 197 -13.95 -14.73 -14.14
C LYS A 197 -13.52 -13.52 -13.34
N TRP A 198 -12.22 -13.34 -13.28
CA TRP A 198 -11.65 -12.24 -12.55
C TRP A 198 -11.86 -10.92 -13.32
N HIS A 199 -12.96 -10.24 -13.00
CA HIS A 199 -13.19 -8.84 -13.34
C HIS A 199 -13.06 -8.02 -12.07
N VAL A 200 -11.88 -7.43 -11.87
CA VAL A 200 -11.66 -6.57 -10.71
C VAL A 200 -12.51 -5.32 -10.86
N SER A 201 -13.61 -5.29 -10.13
CA SER A 201 -14.19 -4.02 -9.72
C SER A 201 -13.11 -3.24 -8.97
N THR A 202 -12.85 -2.01 -9.40
CA THR A 202 -12.04 -1.08 -8.62
C THR A 202 -12.84 -0.52 -7.45
N ILE A 203 -14.09 -0.96 -7.22
CA ILE A 203 -14.92 -0.53 -6.10
C ILE A 203 -14.69 -1.49 -4.93
N TYR A 204 -14.01 -0.99 -3.90
CA TYR A 204 -13.70 -1.77 -2.70
C TYR A 204 -14.72 -1.49 -1.60
N ALA A 205 -15.04 -2.51 -0.81
CA ALA A 205 -15.87 -2.40 0.37
C ALA A 205 -15.20 -1.48 1.40
N GLN A 206 -16.03 -0.73 2.12
CA GLN A 206 -15.59 0.18 3.16
C GLN A 206 -15.43 -0.53 4.52
N LEU A 207 -14.60 0.04 5.39
CA LEU A 207 -14.51 -0.39 6.79
C LEU A 207 -15.90 -0.32 7.45
N ASN A 208 -16.23 -1.34 8.24
CA ASN A 208 -17.45 -1.32 9.05
C ASN A 208 -17.46 -0.12 10.01
N LYS A 209 -18.66 0.32 10.44
CA LYS A 209 -18.81 1.41 11.40
C LYS A 209 -17.94 1.16 12.65
N GLY A 210 -17.16 2.17 13.03
CA GLY A 210 -16.33 2.15 14.22
C GLY A 210 -15.39 3.33 14.29
N ASN A 211 -14.69 3.44 15.43
CA ASN A 211 -13.66 4.45 15.63
C ASN A 211 -12.33 3.88 15.13
N TYR A 212 -11.83 4.45 14.03
CA TYR A 212 -10.55 4.08 13.46
C TYR A 212 -9.56 5.24 13.54
N LEU A 213 -8.29 4.90 13.68
CA LEU A 213 -7.16 5.80 13.59
C LEU A 213 -6.38 5.43 12.34
N SER A 214 -6.00 6.40 11.52
CA SER A 214 -5.11 6.21 10.37
C SER A 214 -3.87 7.07 10.51
N GLU A 215 -2.73 6.57 10.06
CA GLU A 215 -1.51 7.37 9.98
C GLU A 215 -1.66 8.41 8.85
N GLY A 216 -1.40 9.69 9.13
CA GLY A 216 -1.32 10.73 8.09
C GLY A 216 -2.62 11.45 7.70
N LEU A 217 -3.76 11.20 8.36
CA LEU A 217 -4.95 12.06 8.23
C LEU A 217 -4.91 13.19 9.28
N LYS A 218 -5.17 14.43 8.84
CA LYS A 218 -5.20 15.66 9.66
C LYS A 218 -6.34 15.70 10.71
N SER A 219 -7.25 14.72 10.71
CA SER A 219 -8.37 14.64 11.64
C SER A 219 -8.42 13.29 12.36
N HIS A 220 -8.52 13.33 13.69
CA HIS A 220 -8.67 12.17 14.55
C HIS A 220 -10.14 11.75 14.66
N VAL A 221 -10.37 10.43 14.68
CA VAL A 221 -11.66 9.79 15.00
C VAL A 221 -12.81 10.33 14.16
N GLN A 222 -12.85 9.94 12.89
CA GLN A 222 -14.16 9.91 12.25
C GLN A 222 -14.93 8.74 12.89
N ASN A 223 -16.06 9.05 13.53
CA ASN A 223 -17.21 8.14 13.40
C ASN A 223 -17.39 8.02 11.90
N ILE A 224 -16.93 6.92 11.30
CA ILE A 224 -17.14 6.69 9.87
C ILE A 224 -18.65 6.48 9.70
N HIS A 225 -19.38 7.57 9.51
CA HIS A 225 -20.68 7.57 8.89
C HIS A 225 -20.44 7.38 7.39
N ILE A 226 -21.02 6.29 6.89
CA ILE A 226 -20.75 5.54 5.65
C ILE A 226 -20.88 6.33 4.34
N GLU A 227 -21.05 7.66 4.36
CA GLU A 227 -21.28 8.44 3.13
C GLU A 227 -20.24 9.53 2.84
N ASN A 228 -19.37 9.85 3.79
CA ASN A 228 -18.22 10.69 3.49
C ASN A 228 -17.08 9.77 3.11
N ASP A 229 -16.88 9.58 1.80
CA ASP A 229 -15.65 9.04 1.26
C ASP A 229 -14.47 9.65 2.05
N LEU A 230 -13.48 8.82 2.37
CA LEU A 230 -12.21 9.21 3.00
C LEU A 230 -11.37 10.16 2.10
N SER A 231 -12.03 10.92 1.23
CA SER A 231 -11.53 11.77 0.16
C SER A 231 -12.02 13.22 0.26
N THR A 232 -12.68 13.67 1.33
CA THR A 232 -12.97 15.11 1.47
C THR A 232 -11.68 15.82 1.81
N ILE A 233 -10.96 16.20 0.76
CA ILE A 233 -10.05 17.32 0.82
C ILE A 233 -10.61 18.40 -0.11
N ASP A 234 -10.64 19.59 0.47
CA ASP A 234 -11.35 20.76 -0.01
C ASP A 234 -10.83 21.19 -1.39
N ASN A 235 -11.75 21.50 -2.30
CA ASN A 235 -11.48 21.85 -3.70
C ASN A 235 -10.91 23.28 -3.88
N GLN A 236 -10.13 23.78 -2.92
CA GLN A 236 -9.45 25.06 -3.11
C GLN A 236 -8.14 24.84 -3.88
N ILE A 237 -8.22 25.13 -5.18
CA ILE A 237 -7.10 25.22 -6.10
C ILE A 237 -6.17 26.34 -5.62
N ASP A 238 -5.20 26.00 -4.78
CA ASP A 238 -4.12 26.93 -4.48
C ASP A 238 -3.12 26.99 -5.64
N LYS A 239 -2.59 28.20 -5.85
CA LYS A 239 -1.71 28.61 -6.97
C LYS A 239 -0.34 27.91 -6.99
N GLU A 240 -0.08 26.94 -6.09
CA GLU A 240 1.24 26.34 -5.84
C GLU A 240 1.50 24.96 -6.48
N ASN A 241 0.55 24.40 -7.24
CA ASN A 241 0.67 23.02 -7.76
C ASN A 241 1.57 22.85 -9.00
N ASP A 242 2.35 23.87 -9.36
CA ASP A 242 3.35 23.81 -10.43
C ASP A 242 4.72 23.40 -9.88
N LEU A 243 5.13 22.18 -10.22
CA LEU A 243 6.38 21.59 -9.76
C LEU A 243 7.57 21.89 -10.67
N LEU A 244 7.44 22.76 -11.67
CA LEU A 244 8.53 23.08 -12.60
C LEU A 244 9.84 23.45 -11.89
N LYS A 245 9.75 24.13 -10.74
CA LYS A 245 10.92 24.55 -9.93
C LYS A 245 11.49 23.45 -9.03
N ARG A 246 10.77 22.35 -8.81
CA ARG A 246 11.08 21.29 -7.82
C ARG A 246 11.30 19.91 -8.44
N HIS A 247 10.78 19.71 -9.65
CA HIS A 247 10.75 18.40 -10.29
C HIS A 247 12.12 18.03 -10.88
N HIS A 248 12.49 16.78 -10.70
CA HIS A 248 13.81 16.25 -11.01
C HIS A 248 14.13 16.16 -12.51
N ASP A 249 13.10 16.05 -13.34
CA ASP A 249 13.17 16.04 -14.81
C ASP A 249 13.57 17.41 -15.40
N ILE A 250 13.52 18.48 -14.60
CA ILE A 250 13.76 19.83 -15.08
C ILE A 250 15.23 20.21 -14.99
N THR A 251 15.74 20.83 -16.05
CA THR A 251 17.07 21.45 -16.09
C THR A 251 16.92 22.90 -16.53
N PHE A 252 17.47 23.81 -15.72
CA PHE A 252 17.49 25.24 -16.00
C PHE A 252 18.72 25.60 -16.82
N LEU A 253 18.52 26.45 -17.82
CA LEU A 253 19.55 26.86 -18.77
C LEU A 253 19.96 28.30 -18.45
N GLY A 254 21.24 28.50 -18.22
CA GLY A 254 21.82 29.82 -17.98
C GLY A 254 22.13 30.56 -19.28
N PRO A 255 22.58 31.83 -19.19
CA PRO A 255 22.80 32.67 -20.35
C PRO A 255 24.09 32.36 -21.13
N ALA A 256 25.05 31.66 -20.51
CA ALA A 256 26.28 31.24 -21.17
C ALA A 256 26.11 29.85 -21.82
N CYS A 257 26.81 29.60 -22.92
CA CYS A 257 26.82 28.30 -23.57
C CYS A 257 27.39 27.24 -22.62
N GLY A 258 26.65 26.14 -22.45
CA GLY A 258 27.01 25.05 -21.55
C GLY A 258 26.62 25.28 -20.09
N ASP A 259 25.94 26.39 -19.78
CA ASP A 259 25.52 26.71 -18.43
C ASP A 259 24.20 26.01 -18.07
N PHE A 260 24.30 25.03 -17.17
CA PHE A 260 23.18 24.23 -16.69
C PHE A 260 23.05 24.32 -15.18
N SER A 261 21.82 24.36 -14.69
CA SER A 261 21.54 24.19 -13.27
C SER A 261 20.40 23.20 -13.03
N PRO A 262 20.52 22.30 -12.04
CA PRO A 262 19.39 21.49 -11.60
C PRO A 262 18.50 22.24 -10.61
N TRP A 263 18.71 23.54 -10.37
CA TRP A 263 17.84 24.39 -9.56
C TRP A 263 17.65 25.78 -10.19
N PRO A 264 16.56 26.48 -9.87
CA PRO A 264 16.38 27.86 -10.32
C PRO A 264 17.51 28.76 -9.82
N ARG A 265 18.06 29.59 -10.71
CA ARG A 265 19.10 30.59 -10.40
C ARG A 265 18.74 31.94 -11.02
N PRO A 266 19.24 33.06 -10.47
CA PRO A 266 19.11 34.35 -11.13
C PRO A 266 19.64 34.28 -12.56
N ASN A 267 18.89 34.86 -13.51
CA ASN A 267 19.19 34.89 -14.95
C ASN A 267 19.11 33.53 -15.69
N TYR A 268 18.66 32.46 -15.03
CA TYR A 268 18.38 31.18 -15.69
C TYR A 268 16.90 31.14 -16.08
N ASP A 269 16.58 31.93 -17.11
CA ASP A 269 15.20 32.21 -17.49
C ASP A 269 14.54 31.06 -18.25
N TRP A 270 15.30 30.02 -18.62
CA TRP A 270 14.82 28.91 -19.43
C TRP A 270 14.85 27.60 -18.66
N ALA A 271 13.79 26.80 -18.79
CA ALA A 271 13.64 25.47 -18.23
C ALA A 271 13.35 24.46 -19.34
N SER A 272 14.06 23.34 -19.30
CA SER A 272 13.95 22.23 -20.24
C SER A 272 13.62 20.92 -19.52
N TYR A 273 12.99 19.99 -20.24
CA TYR A 273 12.55 18.68 -19.74
C TYR A 273 13.51 17.63 -20.30
N ARG A 274 14.09 16.78 -19.46
CA ARG A 274 14.98 15.71 -19.93
C ARG A 274 14.19 14.63 -20.67
N SER A 275 13.00 14.30 -20.16
CA SER A 275 12.07 13.35 -20.78
C SER A 275 11.43 13.87 -22.08
N LYS A 276 11.30 15.20 -22.23
CA LYS A 276 10.66 15.88 -23.37
C LYS A 276 11.56 16.99 -23.94
N PRO A 277 12.69 16.64 -24.59
CA PRO A 277 13.66 17.63 -25.06
C PRO A 277 13.13 18.57 -26.15
N GLY A 278 11.98 18.28 -26.76
CA GLY A 278 11.27 19.17 -27.70
C GLY A 278 10.49 20.30 -27.03
N LEU A 279 10.31 20.26 -25.70
CA LEU A 279 9.58 21.25 -24.93
C LEU A 279 10.55 22.19 -24.20
N LEU A 280 10.35 23.49 -24.39
CA LEU A 280 11.13 24.54 -23.71
C LEU A 280 10.18 25.54 -23.05
N CYS A 281 10.52 25.99 -21.84
CA CYS A 281 9.71 26.93 -21.07
C CYS A 281 10.55 28.12 -20.60
N PHE A 282 10.10 29.33 -20.92
CA PHE A 282 10.62 30.55 -20.33
C PHE A 282 9.90 30.82 -19.00
N ILE A 283 10.67 30.97 -17.93
CA ILE A 283 10.21 31.18 -16.55
C ILE A 283 10.74 32.48 -15.92
N GLY A 284 11.57 33.22 -16.66
CA GLY A 284 12.08 34.52 -16.26
C GLY A 284 11.03 35.62 -16.36
N ASN A 285 11.47 36.88 -16.28
CA ASN A 285 10.60 38.03 -16.48
C ASN A 285 10.38 38.29 -17.99
N PRO A 286 9.15 38.14 -18.54
CA PRO A 286 8.92 38.34 -19.97
C PRO A 286 9.19 39.75 -20.47
N GLU A 287 9.15 40.76 -19.58
CA GLU A 287 9.42 42.15 -19.93
C GLU A 287 10.91 42.50 -19.98
N LYS A 288 11.73 41.68 -19.29
CA LYS A 288 13.18 41.85 -19.17
C LYS A 288 13.89 40.49 -19.27
N PRO A 289 13.78 39.79 -20.42
CA PRO A 289 14.45 38.50 -20.61
C PRO A 289 15.98 38.66 -20.63
N THR A 290 16.69 37.71 -20.03
CA THR A 290 18.17 37.72 -20.00
C THR A 290 18.75 37.37 -21.37
N PRO A 291 19.54 38.24 -22.01
CA PRO A 291 20.21 37.94 -23.28
C PRO A 291 21.32 36.88 -23.11
N PRO A 292 21.68 36.13 -24.17
CA PRO A 292 22.81 35.22 -24.12
C PRO A 292 24.11 35.99 -23.83
N LYS A 293 25.03 35.34 -23.11
CA LYS A 293 26.39 35.84 -22.85
C LYS A 293 27.37 35.18 -23.81
N ASP A 294 28.35 35.94 -24.27
CA ASP A 294 29.45 35.43 -25.08
C ASP A 294 30.52 34.75 -24.21
N ILE A 295 30.08 33.73 -23.46
CA ILE A 295 30.92 32.91 -22.58
C ILE A 295 30.54 31.45 -22.88
N LYS A 296 31.55 30.60 -23.08
CA LYS A 296 31.39 29.17 -23.34
C LYS A 296 32.03 28.35 -22.23
N SER A 297 31.48 27.18 -21.93
CA SER A 297 32.17 26.19 -21.11
C SER A 297 33.41 25.66 -21.85
N ASP A 298 34.45 25.27 -21.11
CA ASP A 298 35.63 24.62 -21.70
C ASP A 298 35.31 23.26 -22.32
N ASP A 299 34.19 22.63 -21.92
CA ASP A 299 33.74 21.36 -22.48
C ASP A 299 32.81 21.59 -23.69
N GLY A 300 33.36 21.34 -24.90
CA GLY A 300 32.63 21.43 -26.16
C GLY A 300 31.38 20.55 -26.24
N LYS A 301 31.34 19.40 -25.54
CA LYS A 301 30.14 18.53 -25.51
C LYS A 301 29.01 19.17 -24.72
N ILE A 302 29.34 19.83 -23.60
CA ILE A 302 28.37 20.56 -22.78
C ILE A 302 27.80 21.76 -23.56
N ASN A 303 28.64 22.50 -24.27
CA ASN A 303 28.20 23.59 -25.17
C ASN A 303 27.25 23.09 -26.27
N THR A 304 27.58 21.96 -26.88
CA THR A 304 26.76 21.34 -27.93
C THR A 304 25.39 20.92 -27.40
N ARG A 305 25.38 20.25 -26.24
CA ARG A 305 24.14 19.85 -25.55
C ARG A 305 23.27 21.06 -25.18
N TRP A 306 23.89 22.17 -24.76
CA TRP A 306 23.17 23.39 -24.42
C TRP A 306 22.52 24.01 -25.65
N SER A 307 23.27 24.13 -26.74
CA SER A 307 22.78 24.71 -28.01
C SER A 307 21.61 23.91 -28.56
N TYR A 308 21.63 22.58 -28.38
CA TYR A 308 20.52 21.71 -28.76
C TYR A 308 19.19 22.07 -28.08
N TYR A 309 19.18 22.63 -26.87
CA TYR A 309 17.93 23.03 -26.21
C TYR A 309 17.28 24.28 -26.85
N PHE A 310 18.02 25.06 -27.62
CA PHE A 310 17.50 26.24 -28.29
C PHE A 310 17.25 26.05 -29.78
N LYS A 311 17.65 24.91 -30.37
CA LYS A 311 17.45 24.64 -31.80
C LYS A 311 16.12 23.95 -32.10
N ASN A 312 15.40 24.51 -33.08
CA ASN A 312 14.21 23.95 -33.74
C ASN A 312 13.21 23.30 -32.77
N LYS A 313 12.88 23.99 -31.67
CA LYS A 313 11.93 23.45 -30.70
C LYS A 313 10.50 23.57 -31.21
N PRO A 314 9.76 22.44 -31.33
CA PRO A 314 8.38 22.46 -31.81
C PRO A 314 7.42 23.12 -30.82
N SER A 315 7.80 23.25 -29.55
CA SER A 315 6.92 23.74 -28.50
C SER A 315 7.68 24.60 -27.49
N ILE A 316 7.42 25.91 -27.52
CA ILE A 316 8.05 26.89 -26.62
C ILE A 316 6.95 27.71 -25.94
N TYR A 317 6.98 27.70 -24.62
CA TYR A 317 6.00 28.39 -23.78
C TYR A 317 6.68 29.42 -22.90
N VAL A 318 5.92 30.46 -22.54
CA VAL A 318 6.32 31.54 -21.64
C VAL A 318 5.36 31.52 -20.47
N ARG A 319 5.92 31.46 -19.26
CA ARG A 319 5.15 31.57 -18.02
C ARG A 319 4.69 33.02 -17.84
N ARG A 320 3.39 33.21 -17.69
CA ARG A 320 2.78 34.46 -17.22
C ARG A 320 1.84 34.11 -16.07
N ASP A 321 2.17 34.59 -14.88
CA ASP A 321 1.49 34.23 -13.64
C ASP A 321 1.46 32.70 -13.41
N SER A 322 0.28 32.08 -13.57
CA SER A 322 0.02 30.64 -13.41
C SER A 322 -0.26 29.90 -14.72
N GLU A 323 -0.17 30.61 -15.84
CA GLU A 323 -0.44 30.12 -17.17
C GLU A 323 0.83 30.02 -18.02
N TYR A 324 0.76 29.15 -19.01
CA TYR A 324 1.82 28.92 -19.98
C TYR A 324 1.28 29.21 -21.36
N LEU A 325 1.73 30.32 -21.91
CA LEU A 325 1.27 30.82 -23.19
C LEU A 325 2.38 30.63 -24.23
N PRO A 326 2.04 30.39 -25.50
CA PRO A 326 3.06 30.19 -26.51
C PRO A 326 3.96 31.42 -26.72
N ILE A 327 5.22 31.19 -27.10
CA ILE A 327 6.25 32.25 -27.22
C ILE A 327 5.87 33.40 -28.16
N TRP A 328 5.03 33.16 -29.18
CA TRP A 328 4.62 34.22 -30.11
C TRP A 328 3.77 35.32 -29.45
N ASN A 329 3.21 35.08 -28.26
CA ASN A 329 2.54 36.11 -27.46
C ASN A 329 3.53 37.07 -26.77
N PHE A 330 4.84 36.80 -26.83
CA PHE A 330 5.89 37.57 -26.15
C PHE A 330 7.05 37.89 -27.10
N PRO A 331 6.93 38.96 -27.91
CA PRO A 331 7.93 39.31 -28.92
C PRO A 331 9.35 39.45 -28.36
N LYS A 332 9.52 40.13 -27.21
CA LYS A 332 10.84 40.29 -26.55
C LYS A 332 11.48 38.95 -26.20
N VAL A 333 10.70 38.00 -25.67
CA VAL A 333 11.19 36.66 -25.31
C VAL A 333 11.54 35.86 -26.57
N LYS A 334 10.75 36.01 -27.64
CA LYS A 334 11.03 35.42 -28.95
C LYS A 334 12.33 35.94 -29.56
N ASP A 335 12.57 37.25 -29.49
CA ASP A 335 13.80 37.86 -29.99
C ASP A 335 15.03 37.33 -29.25
N ILE A 336 14.95 37.23 -27.92
CA ILE A 336 15.99 36.62 -27.10
C ILE A 336 16.18 35.15 -27.45
N TYR A 337 15.11 34.36 -27.57
CA TYR A 337 15.20 32.96 -28.01
C TYR A 337 15.93 32.82 -29.35
N ASN A 338 15.64 33.70 -30.31
CA ASN A 338 16.31 33.69 -31.61
C ASN A 338 17.83 33.93 -31.45
N GLN A 339 18.24 34.85 -30.58
CA GLN A 339 19.66 35.08 -30.27
C GLN A 339 20.33 33.83 -29.67
N TYR A 340 19.66 33.14 -28.75
CA TYR A 340 20.12 31.84 -28.21
C TYR A 340 20.21 30.75 -29.29
N SER A 341 19.29 30.75 -30.26
CA SER A 341 19.28 29.75 -31.35
C SER A 341 20.37 29.96 -32.40
N MET A 342 20.84 31.21 -32.54
CA MET A 342 21.89 31.63 -33.47
C MET A 342 23.29 31.48 -32.89
N THR A 343 23.44 31.16 -31.60
CA THR A 343 24.76 31.00 -30.98
C THR A 343 25.48 29.80 -31.61
N ASP A 344 26.63 30.07 -32.23
CA ASP A 344 27.23 29.23 -33.26
C ASP A 344 27.63 27.82 -32.79
N SER A 345 27.29 26.82 -33.59
CA SER A 345 27.51 25.40 -33.28
C SER A 345 28.02 24.65 -34.53
N SER A 346 29.25 24.93 -34.91
CA SER A 346 29.95 24.34 -36.06
C SER A 346 30.26 22.83 -35.94
N PHE A 347 29.66 22.10 -34.98
CA PHE A 347 30.06 20.73 -34.61
C PHE A 347 29.01 19.62 -34.87
N PHE A 348 27.88 19.91 -35.51
CA PHE A 348 26.81 18.90 -35.67
C PHE A 348 27.06 17.92 -36.85
N LYS A 349 27.78 16.84 -36.57
CA LYS A 349 27.76 15.60 -37.39
C LYS A 349 27.32 14.35 -36.63
N GLU A 350 27.11 14.41 -35.31
CA GLU A 350 26.66 13.26 -34.53
C GLU A 350 25.14 13.09 -34.55
N ASP A 351 24.70 11.84 -34.70
CA ASP A 351 23.31 11.43 -34.62
C ASP A 351 22.84 11.46 -33.15
N PHE A 352 22.19 12.55 -32.76
CA PHE A 352 21.70 12.78 -31.40
C PHE A 352 20.50 11.91 -31.02
N SER A 353 20.03 10.99 -31.89
CA SER A 353 19.13 9.90 -31.47
C SER A 353 19.74 9.06 -30.32
N ALA A 354 21.07 9.06 -30.20
CA ALA A 354 21.82 8.47 -29.09
C ALA A 354 21.77 9.29 -27.77
N PHE A 355 21.52 10.60 -27.84
CA PHE A 355 21.31 11.48 -26.67
C PHE A 355 19.84 11.50 -26.23
N LYS A 356 19.16 10.34 -26.30
CA LYS A 356 18.09 10.09 -25.32
C LYS A 356 18.77 10.19 -23.97
N ILE A 357 18.59 11.32 -23.28
CA ILE A 357 18.74 11.38 -21.84
C ILE A 357 17.66 10.44 -21.34
N ARG A 358 17.94 9.13 -21.35
CA ARG A 358 17.15 8.16 -20.63
C ARG A 358 17.13 8.75 -19.24
N GLU A 359 15.95 9.11 -18.73
CA GLU A 359 15.78 9.08 -17.30
C GLU A 359 16.39 7.73 -16.89
N PRO A 360 17.42 7.71 -16.03
CA PRO A 360 17.92 6.43 -15.57
C PRO A 360 16.68 5.69 -15.09
N ASN A 361 16.36 4.53 -15.67
CA ASN A 361 15.24 3.71 -15.21
C ASN A 361 15.52 3.46 -13.74
N TYR A 362 14.93 4.29 -12.88
CA TYR A 362 15.37 4.42 -11.51
C TYR A 362 14.56 3.41 -10.73
N GLY A 363 15.11 2.22 -10.58
CA GLY A 363 14.43 1.10 -9.96
C GLY A 363 14.57 -0.17 -10.79
N MET A 364 13.72 -1.13 -10.45
CA MET A 364 13.68 -2.46 -11.05
C MET A 364 12.24 -2.87 -11.33
N HIS A 365 12.05 -3.77 -12.28
CA HIS A 365 10.75 -4.37 -12.52
C HIS A 365 10.29 -5.13 -11.27
N PRO A 366 9.04 -4.92 -10.80
CA PRO A 366 8.48 -5.76 -9.75
C PRO A 366 8.46 -7.22 -10.18
N SER A 367 8.59 -8.11 -9.21
CA SER A 367 8.29 -9.54 -9.40
C SER A 367 6.85 -9.69 -9.89
N SER A 368 6.59 -10.64 -10.79
CA SER A 368 5.24 -11.00 -11.22
C SER A 368 4.32 -11.35 -10.04
N LYS A 369 4.90 -11.82 -8.93
CA LYS A 369 4.19 -12.10 -7.68
C LYS A 369 3.54 -10.85 -7.06
N VAL A 370 4.16 -9.67 -7.20
CA VAL A 370 3.60 -8.40 -6.69
C VAL A 370 2.24 -8.14 -7.32
N GLN A 371 2.14 -8.34 -8.64
CA GLN A 371 0.91 -8.09 -9.37
C GLN A 371 -0.18 -9.08 -8.95
N LYS A 372 0.14 -10.39 -8.89
CA LYS A 372 -0.78 -11.43 -8.38
C LYS A 372 -1.29 -11.13 -6.97
N ILE A 373 -0.44 -10.58 -6.10
CA ILE A 373 -0.84 -10.17 -4.76
C ILE A 373 -1.77 -8.95 -4.80
N SER A 374 -1.47 -7.94 -5.63
CA SER A 374 -2.35 -6.77 -5.81
C SER A 374 -3.75 -7.19 -6.25
N ASP A 375 -3.78 -8.14 -7.17
CA ASP A 375 -4.97 -8.75 -7.74
C ASP A 375 -5.79 -9.50 -6.69
N ALA A 376 -5.12 -10.32 -5.86
CA ALA A 376 -5.73 -11.01 -4.73
C ALA A 376 -6.28 -10.04 -3.67
N ILE A 377 -5.52 -9.00 -3.31
CA ILE A 377 -5.97 -7.99 -2.34
C ILE A 377 -7.19 -7.25 -2.88
N ALA A 378 -7.19 -6.88 -4.15
CA ALA A 378 -8.32 -6.20 -4.78
C ALA A 378 -9.58 -7.08 -4.74
N ALA A 379 -9.44 -8.35 -5.15
CA ALA A 379 -10.52 -9.33 -5.09
C ALA A 379 -11.07 -9.48 -3.66
N ILE A 380 -10.21 -9.63 -2.64
CA ILE A 380 -10.63 -9.68 -1.24
C ILE A 380 -11.36 -8.39 -0.82
N SER A 381 -10.87 -7.24 -1.29
CA SER A 381 -11.37 -5.92 -0.87
C SER A 381 -12.72 -5.58 -1.50
N THR A 382 -13.13 -6.20 -2.61
CA THR A 382 -14.48 -6.00 -3.17
C THR A 382 -15.59 -6.46 -2.21
N HIS A 383 -15.35 -7.52 -1.43
CA HIS A 383 -16.34 -8.08 -0.50
C HIS A 383 -16.05 -7.75 0.97
N ARG A 384 -14.83 -7.29 1.30
CA ARG A 384 -14.40 -7.07 2.68
C ARG A 384 -13.82 -5.68 2.88
N GLY A 385 -14.37 -4.98 3.86
CA GLY A 385 -13.98 -3.63 4.28
C GLY A 385 -12.58 -3.46 4.87
N GLY A 386 -11.67 -4.40 4.66
CA GLY A 386 -10.33 -4.40 5.26
C GLY A 386 -9.83 -5.81 5.60
N MET A 387 -8.51 -5.97 5.58
CA MET A 387 -7.79 -7.19 5.89
C MET A 387 -7.02 -7.00 7.20
N ALA A 388 -6.99 -8.00 8.09
CA ALA A 388 -6.16 -7.88 9.29
C ALA A 388 -4.68 -7.76 8.91
N TYR A 389 -3.92 -6.94 9.65
CA TYR A 389 -2.49 -6.71 9.36
C TYR A 389 -1.68 -8.00 9.36
N LYS A 390 -1.95 -8.93 10.29
CA LYS A 390 -1.30 -10.25 10.34
C LYS A 390 -1.60 -11.07 9.08
N SER A 391 -2.81 -10.93 8.54
CA SER A 391 -3.22 -11.63 7.32
C SER A 391 -2.46 -11.11 6.10
N PHE A 392 -2.40 -9.78 5.98
CA PHE A 392 -1.61 -9.12 4.94
C PHE A 392 -0.12 -9.46 5.03
N TYR A 393 0.45 -9.43 6.25
CA TYR A 393 1.84 -9.83 6.51
C TYR A 393 2.12 -11.24 5.98
N LYS A 394 1.28 -12.20 6.37
CA LYS A 394 1.45 -13.60 6.02
C LYS A 394 1.23 -13.84 4.52
N LEU A 395 0.27 -13.14 3.91
CA LEU A 395 0.08 -13.15 2.46
C LEU A 395 1.37 -12.76 1.72
N LEU A 396 2.00 -11.65 2.09
CA LEU A 396 3.27 -11.21 1.49
C LEU A 396 4.42 -12.18 1.79
N GLN A 397 4.50 -12.67 3.03
CA GLN A 397 5.57 -13.57 3.47
C GLN A 397 5.57 -14.90 2.74
N GLU A 398 4.39 -15.50 2.56
CA GLU A 398 4.19 -16.76 1.82
C GLU A 398 4.55 -16.60 0.35
N HIS A 399 4.17 -15.50 -0.29
CA HIS A 399 4.41 -15.33 -1.72
C HIS A 399 5.84 -14.87 -2.03
N PHE A 400 6.48 -14.06 -1.18
CA PHE A 400 7.84 -13.58 -1.43
C PHE A 400 8.95 -14.52 -0.92
N ASP A 401 8.61 -15.64 -0.29
CA ASP A 401 9.57 -16.59 0.29
C ASP A 401 10.50 -15.91 1.32
N LEU A 402 9.91 -15.14 2.23
CA LEU A 402 10.61 -14.28 3.20
C LEU A 402 10.32 -14.65 4.67
N VAL A 403 10.09 -15.94 4.95
CA VAL A 403 9.69 -16.42 6.28
C VAL A 403 10.65 -15.97 7.40
N SER A 404 11.96 -16.01 7.15
CA SER A 404 12.98 -15.66 8.14
C SER A 404 13.35 -14.16 8.19
N HIS A 405 12.76 -13.30 7.36
CA HIS A 405 13.20 -11.91 7.18
C HIS A 405 12.20 -10.90 7.73
N SER A 406 11.96 -10.94 9.05
CA SER A 406 10.88 -10.16 9.69
C SER A 406 11.04 -8.64 9.54
N GLU A 407 12.27 -8.13 9.65
CA GLU A 407 12.55 -6.71 9.45
C GLU A 407 12.29 -6.27 8.01
N LEU A 408 12.80 -7.03 7.04
CA LEU A 408 12.57 -6.74 5.62
C LEU A 408 11.06 -6.71 5.32
N MET A 409 10.29 -7.67 5.85
CA MET A 409 8.85 -7.72 5.64
C MET A 409 8.13 -6.46 6.17
N ASN A 410 8.54 -5.91 7.31
CA ASN A 410 8.00 -4.64 7.80
C ASN A 410 8.28 -3.47 6.85
N ASN A 411 9.45 -3.46 6.21
CA ASN A 411 9.81 -2.45 5.23
C ASN A 411 9.07 -2.64 3.90
N ILE A 412 8.81 -3.87 3.47
CA ILE A 412 7.96 -4.16 2.31
C ILE A 412 6.53 -3.69 2.58
N MET A 413 5.92 -4.04 3.72
CA MET A 413 4.59 -3.53 4.05
C MET A 413 4.56 -1.99 4.09
N ARG A 414 5.62 -1.36 4.62
CA ARG A 414 5.71 0.10 4.61
C ARG A 414 5.75 0.67 3.20
N SER A 415 6.48 0.06 2.26
CA SER A 415 6.51 0.54 0.87
C SER A 415 5.14 0.44 0.20
N TRP A 416 4.36 -0.62 0.49
CA TRP A 416 2.97 -0.73 0.03
C TRP A 416 2.06 0.37 0.62
N ILE A 417 2.29 0.78 1.86
CA ILE A 417 1.55 1.89 2.49
C ILE A 417 1.98 3.26 1.91
N GLU A 418 3.28 3.50 1.76
CA GLU A 418 3.84 4.77 1.25
C GLU A 418 3.64 4.95 -0.26
N SER A 419 3.51 3.85 -1.01
CA SER A 419 3.04 3.88 -2.40
C SER A 419 1.59 4.36 -2.53
N GLY A 420 0.82 4.32 -1.43
CA GLY A 420 -0.61 4.57 -1.44
C GLY A 420 -1.42 3.44 -2.09
N SER A 421 -0.86 2.23 -2.20
CA SER A 421 -1.62 1.06 -2.66
C SER A 421 -2.62 0.61 -1.59
N VAL A 422 -2.20 0.66 -0.33
CA VAL A 422 -3.02 0.30 0.83
C VAL A 422 -2.84 1.33 1.95
N ASP A 423 -3.81 1.41 2.86
CA ASP A 423 -3.76 2.23 4.06
C ASP A 423 -3.81 1.38 5.33
N LEU A 424 -3.07 1.81 6.36
CA LEU A 424 -3.07 1.19 7.68
C LEU A 424 -4.05 1.91 8.60
N PHE A 425 -5.02 1.17 9.11
CA PHE A 425 -5.98 1.62 10.10
C PHE A 425 -5.83 0.85 11.40
N ARG A 426 -6.11 1.51 12.50
CA ARG A 426 -6.18 0.92 13.83
C ARG A 426 -7.56 1.14 14.41
N ARG A 427 -8.24 0.07 14.80
CA ARG A 427 -9.53 0.19 15.47
C ARG A 427 -9.33 0.54 16.94
N GLN A 428 -10.03 1.55 17.46
CA GLN A 428 -9.99 1.87 18.89
C GLN A 428 -10.71 0.78 19.71
N GLY A 429 -10.16 0.47 20.89
CA GLY A 429 -10.66 -0.57 21.80
C GLY A 429 -10.32 -2.00 21.38
N TRP A 430 -9.64 -2.17 20.25
CA TRP A 430 -9.23 -3.44 19.71
C TRP A 430 -7.73 -3.34 19.40
N ASN A 431 -6.90 -4.25 19.92
CA ASN A 431 -5.48 -4.25 19.58
C ASN A 431 -5.23 -4.87 18.19
N GLN A 432 -5.97 -4.42 17.18
CA GLN A 432 -5.93 -4.92 15.82
C GLN A 432 -5.74 -3.78 14.82
N ASN A 433 -4.79 -4.00 13.93
CA ASN A 433 -4.55 -3.15 12.77
C ASN A 433 -5.19 -3.81 11.53
N PHE A 434 -5.72 -2.97 10.65
CA PHE A 434 -6.35 -3.35 9.40
C PHE A 434 -5.63 -2.67 8.25
N ILE A 435 -5.44 -3.41 7.17
CA ILE A 435 -4.97 -2.95 5.88
C ILE A 435 -6.21 -2.77 5.01
N LEU A 436 -6.36 -1.57 4.44
CA LEU A 436 -7.46 -1.25 3.53
C LEU A 436 -6.87 -0.99 2.14
N ALA A 437 -7.37 -1.69 1.12
CA ALA A 437 -7.01 -1.37 -0.26
C ALA A 437 -7.55 0.01 -0.64
N LYS A 438 -6.71 0.83 -1.28
CA LYS A 438 -7.14 2.14 -1.75
C LYS A 438 -7.68 2.05 -3.16
N ARG A 439 -8.87 2.62 -3.36
CA ARG A 439 -9.43 2.79 -4.70
C ARG A 439 -8.45 3.59 -5.57
N PRO A 440 -8.13 3.13 -6.80
CA PRO A 440 -7.27 3.88 -7.70
C PRO A 440 -7.79 5.28 -7.99
N ARG A 441 -6.88 6.25 -8.15
CA ARG A 441 -7.18 7.63 -8.54
C ARG A 441 -5.96 8.30 -9.17
N PHE A 442 -6.19 9.30 -10.00
CA PHE A 442 -5.09 10.17 -10.47
C PHE A 442 -4.84 11.29 -9.47
N ILE A 443 -3.57 11.45 -9.07
CA ILE A 443 -3.07 12.65 -8.38
C ILE A 443 -2.32 13.51 -9.41
N LYS A 444 -2.85 14.70 -9.66
CA LYS A 444 -2.45 15.60 -10.74
C LYS A 444 -1.52 16.70 -10.24
N TYR A 445 -0.49 17.05 -10.99
CA TYR A 445 0.30 18.24 -10.74
C TYR A 445 0.73 18.89 -12.05
N LYS A 446 0.94 20.21 -12.02
CA LYS A 446 1.48 20.94 -13.16
C LYS A 446 3.00 20.75 -13.20
N LEU A 447 3.51 20.61 -14.41
CA LEU A 447 4.93 20.66 -14.70
C LEU A 447 5.11 21.59 -15.89
N GLY A 448 5.08 22.90 -15.61
CA GLY A 448 4.99 23.90 -16.64
C GLY A 448 3.66 23.82 -17.43
N PRO A 449 3.68 23.79 -18.78
CA PRO A 449 2.49 23.63 -19.61
C PRO A 449 1.94 22.20 -19.60
N LEU A 450 2.66 21.24 -19.01
CA LEU A 450 2.20 19.86 -18.90
C LEU A 450 1.42 19.67 -17.59
N VAL A 451 0.45 18.76 -17.65
CA VAL A 451 -0.20 18.17 -16.48
C VAL A 451 0.19 16.71 -16.42
N ARG A 452 0.75 16.29 -15.28
CA ARG A 452 1.06 14.89 -14.97
C ARG A 452 0.03 14.36 -13.99
N GLY A 453 -0.50 13.16 -14.24
CA GLY A 453 -1.36 12.45 -13.32
C GLY A 453 -0.76 11.10 -12.97
N VAL A 454 -0.41 10.92 -11.69
CA VAL A 454 0.12 9.66 -11.16
C VAL A 454 -1.01 8.84 -10.57
N VAL A 455 -1.12 7.57 -10.95
CA VAL A 455 -2.13 6.67 -10.41
C VAL A 455 -1.72 6.20 -9.02
N ILE A 456 -2.47 6.62 -8.00
CA ILE A 456 -2.31 6.15 -6.62
C ILE A 456 -3.49 5.25 -6.27
N GLY A 457 -3.23 4.19 -5.53
CA GLY A 457 -4.21 3.18 -5.15
C GLY A 457 -3.73 1.77 -5.50
N LEU A 458 -4.52 0.77 -5.18
CA LEU A 458 -4.21 -0.62 -5.49
C LEU A 458 -4.50 -0.89 -6.96
N ILE A 459 -3.43 -1.00 -7.76
CA ILE A 459 -3.50 -1.19 -9.20
C ILE A 459 -3.46 -2.69 -9.54
N THR A 460 -4.46 -3.16 -10.30
CA THR A 460 -4.58 -4.56 -10.73
C THR A 460 -4.16 -4.78 -12.17
N THR A 461 -3.92 -6.02 -12.57
CA THR A 461 -3.53 -6.38 -13.95
C THR A 461 -4.55 -5.82 -14.96
N SER A 462 -5.85 -6.05 -14.70
CA SER A 462 -6.93 -5.56 -15.56
C SER A 462 -6.97 -4.03 -15.64
N PHE A 463 -6.65 -3.31 -14.56
CA PHE A 463 -6.57 -1.84 -14.59
C PHE A 463 -5.43 -1.37 -15.50
N ILE A 464 -4.26 -2.01 -15.41
CA ILE A 464 -3.07 -1.67 -16.19
C ILE A 464 -3.33 -1.86 -17.68
N ASP A 465 -3.92 -3.00 -18.05
CA ASP A 465 -4.21 -3.33 -19.44
C ASP A 465 -5.18 -2.30 -20.04
N ARG A 466 -6.27 -1.98 -19.33
CA ARG A 466 -7.21 -0.92 -19.72
C ARG A 466 -6.52 0.44 -19.83
N LEU A 467 -5.67 0.82 -18.88
CA LEU A 467 -4.94 2.08 -18.92
C LEU A 467 -4.02 2.17 -20.14
N ARG A 468 -3.28 1.09 -20.45
CA ARG A 468 -2.41 1.02 -21.63
C ARG A 468 -3.21 1.14 -22.92
N GLU A 469 -4.30 0.39 -23.05
CA GLU A 469 -5.20 0.47 -24.20
C GLU A 469 -5.75 1.89 -24.42
N LEU A 470 -6.20 2.54 -23.35
CA LEU A 470 -6.71 3.91 -23.42
C LEU A 470 -5.63 4.91 -23.82
N CYS A 471 -4.43 4.81 -23.24
CA CYS A 471 -3.31 5.68 -23.60
C CYS A 471 -2.88 5.50 -25.06
N ILE A 472 -2.83 4.26 -25.57
CA ILE A 472 -2.54 3.97 -26.98
C ILE A 472 -3.63 4.58 -27.87
N LYS A 473 -4.90 4.29 -27.57
CA LYS A 473 -6.06 4.76 -28.37
C LYS A 473 -6.14 6.28 -28.45
N LYS A 474 -5.75 6.98 -27.39
CA LYS A 474 -5.84 8.44 -27.26
C LYS A 474 -4.51 9.17 -27.49
N SER A 475 -3.43 8.42 -27.77
CA SER A 475 -2.07 8.95 -27.94
C SER A 475 -1.56 9.73 -26.71
N PHE A 476 -1.95 9.30 -25.51
CA PHE A 476 -1.41 9.84 -24.27
C PHE A 476 -0.03 9.25 -23.96
N THR A 477 0.83 10.05 -23.32
CA THR A 477 2.13 9.55 -22.87
C THR A 477 1.95 8.79 -21.56
N LEU A 478 2.24 7.49 -21.56
CA LEU A 478 2.25 6.64 -20.37
C LEU A 478 3.69 6.37 -19.93
N ILE A 479 3.99 6.60 -18.66
CA ILE A 479 5.31 6.41 -18.04
C ILE A 479 5.16 5.42 -16.88
N GLU A 480 6.00 4.40 -16.86
CA GLU A 480 6.10 3.44 -15.76
C GLU A 480 7.11 3.95 -14.73
N LYS A 481 6.71 4.06 -13.45
CA LYS A 481 7.59 4.50 -12.37
C LYS A 481 8.03 3.30 -11.52
N PHE A 482 9.15 2.70 -11.89
CA PHE A 482 9.67 1.50 -11.24
C PHE A 482 10.05 1.73 -9.77
N PRO A 483 9.73 0.80 -8.86
CA PRO A 483 10.21 0.84 -7.48
C PRO A 483 11.68 0.42 -7.38
N LEU A 484 12.33 0.74 -6.25
CA LEU A 484 13.70 0.27 -5.97
C LEU A 484 13.78 -1.20 -5.53
N SER A 485 12.64 -1.83 -5.24
CA SER A 485 12.54 -3.21 -4.79
C SER A 485 11.57 -3.98 -5.67
N GLN A 486 11.94 -5.21 -6.04
CA GLN A 486 11.07 -6.12 -6.76
C GLN A 486 9.82 -6.56 -5.97
N PHE A 487 9.76 -6.26 -4.66
CA PHE A 487 8.62 -6.61 -3.79
C PHE A 487 7.64 -5.44 -3.57
N SER A 488 7.96 -4.26 -4.12
CA SER A 488 7.09 -3.08 -4.04
C SER A 488 6.21 -2.97 -5.28
N PRO A 489 5.00 -2.39 -5.17
CA PRO A 489 4.12 -2.16 -6.32
C PRO A 489 4.71 -1.12 -7.27
N LEU A 490 4.36 -1.24 -8.56
CA LEU A 490 4.64 -0.27 -9.61
C LEU A 490 3.50 0.77 -9.66
N THR A 491 3.82 2.02 -10.03
CA THR A 491 2.82 3.03 -10.36
C THR A 491 3.02 3.55 -11.78
N TYR A 492 1.98 4.20 -12.30
CA TYR A 492 1.90 4.72 -13.65
C TYR A 492 1.65 6.23 -13.62
N CYS A 493 2.31 6.95 -14.51
CA CYS A 493 2.11 8.37 -14.73
C CYS A 493 1.62 8.59 -16.16
N VAL A 494 0.54 9.35 -16.30
CA VAL A 494 0.04 9.82 -17.59
C VAL A 494 0.35 11.30 -17.72
N GLU A 495 0.78 11.73 -18.90
CA GLU A 495 1.09 13.13 -19.17
C GLU A 495 0.36 13.66 -20.40
N ASP A 496 -0.16 14.88 -20.28
CA ASP A 496 -0.78 15.62 -21.38
C ASP A 496 -0.63 17.14 -21.15
N PHE A 497 -1.07 17.95 -22.11
CA PHE A 497 -1.19 19.41 -21.97
C PHE A 497 -2.55 19.83 -21.41
N LYS A 498 -3.57 18.96 -21.46
CA LYS A 498 -4.94 19.26 -21.01
C LYS A 498 -5.25 18.56 -19.70
N ASP A 499 -5.78 19.30 -18.73
CA ASP A 499 -6.23 18.73 -17.45
C ASP A 499 -7.47 17.82 -17.60
N SER A 500 -8.35 18.14 -18.55
CA SER A 500 -9.64 17.43 -18.75
C SER A 500 -9.49 15.96 -19.10
N ILE A 501 -8.31 15.51 -19.55
CA ILE A 501 -8.09 14.10 -19.90
C ILE A 501 -8.19 13.19 -18.68
N PHE A 502 -7.87 13.69 -17.49
CA PHE A 502 -7.84 12.87 -16.28
C PHE A 502 -9.25 12.55 -15.76
N ASP A 503 -10.21 13.45 -15.98
CA ASP A 503 -11.62 13.17 -15.69
C ASP A 503 -12.20 12.13 -16.66
N GLU A 504 -11.81 12.20 -17.94
CA GLU A 504 -12.15 11.19 -18.95
C GLU A 504 -11.55 9.82 -18.57
N LEU A 505 -10.26 9.77 -18.23
CA LEU A 505 -9.58 8.55 -17.81
C LEU A 505 -10.19 7.97 -16.53
N SER A 506 -10.46 8.80 -15.52
CA SER A 506 -11.10 8.37 -14.28
C SER A 506 -12.46 7.70 -14.53
N LYS A 507 -13.28 8.29 -15.42
CA LYS A 507 -14.58 7.72 -15.80
C LYS A 507 -14.43 6.40 -16.56
N GLN A 508 -13.53 6.32 -17.53
CA GLN A 508 -13.35 5.12 -18.36
C GLN A 508 -12.67 3.97 -17.62
N LEU A 509 -11.88 4.26 -16.58
CA LEU A 509 -11.24 3.26 -15.71
C LEU A 509 -12.06 2.97 -14.45
N GLU A 510 -13.23 3.61 -14.31
CA GLU A 510 -14.11 3.51 -13.13
C GLU A 510 -13.38 3.76 -11.81
N CYS A 511 -12.38 4.63 -11.82
CA CYS A 511 -11.60 4.96 -10.64
C CYS A 511 -12.12 6.25 -9.97
N LEU A 512 -11.55 6.64 -8.82
CA LEU A 512 -12.00 7.88 -8.17
C LEU A 512 -11.69 9.10 -9.05
N PRO A 513 -12.45 10.20 -8.88
CA PRO A 513 -12.15 11.46 -9.55
C PRO A 513 -10.70 11.88 -9.31
N ALA A 514 -10.07 12.38 -10.36
CA ALA A 514 -8.72 12.90 -10.30
C ALA A 514 -8.68 14.12 -9.36
N THR A 515 -7.63 14.21 -8.53
CA THR A 515 -7.43 15.35 -7.63
C THR A 515 -6.10 15.98 -7.88
N TRP A 516 -6.03 17.29 -7.68
CA TRP A 516 -4.75 17.98 -7.64
C TRP A 516 -3.93 17.49 -6.45
N LEU A 517 -2.62 17.41 -6.65
CA LEU A 517 -1.66 17.22 -5.59
C LEU A 517 -1.80 18.39 -4.65
N GLU A 518 -2.33 18.15 -3.47
CA GLU A 518 -2.12 19.07 -2.38
C GLU A 518 -0.66 19.01 -2.00
N TRP A 519 0.05 20.07 -2.36
CA TRP A 519 1.35 20.26 -1.79
C TRP A 519 1.19 20.25 -0.27
N PRO A 520 2.06 19.56 0.49
CA PRO A 520 2.21 19.91 1.88
C PRO A 520 2.83 21.31 1.89
N ILE A 521 1.98 22.35 1.78
CA ILE A 521 2.35 23.79 1.77
C ILE A 521 3.29 24.05 2.96
N ASP A 522 3.07 23.33 4.06
CA ASP A 522 4.07 23.00 5.06
C ASP A 522 4.38 21.50 5.04
N ILE A 523 5.54 21.10 4.51
CA ILE A 523 6.11 19.75 4.75
C ILE A 523 5.93 19.46 6.26
N PRO A 524 5.29 18.36 6.70
CA PRO A 524 4.80 18.26 8.08
C PRO A 524 5.91 18.45 9.12
N GLU A 525 5.98 19.58 9.81
CA GLU A 525 6.99 19.76 10.85
C GLU A 525 6.75 18.76 11.98
N ILE A 526 7.82 18.18 12.53
CA ILE A 526 7.73 17.45 13.79
C ILE A 526 7.67 18.48 14.91
N LYS A 527 6.49 19.09 15.08
CA LYS A 527 6.24 20.02 16.17
C LYS A 527 5.13 19.48 17.06
N VAL A 528 5.29 19.70 18.35
CA VAL A 528 4.22 19.46 19.31
C VAL A 528 3.18 20.56 19.09
N LYS A 529 1.97 20.19 18.66
CA LYS A 529 0.88 21.14 18.42
C LYS A 529 -0.31 20.87 19.32
N ASN A 530 -1.04 21.93 19.64
CA ASN A 530 -2.37 21.82 20.25
C ASN A 530 -3.39 21.47 19.17
N GLY A 531 -3.66 20.18 19.02
CA GLY A 531 -4.68 19.67 18.11
C GLY A 531 -4.20 19.44 16.67
N ASN A 532 -4.67 18.34 16.09
CA ASN A 532 -4.69 17.98 14.66
C ASN A 532 -3.52 17.19 14.04
N ASP A 533 -2.27 17.24 14.54
CA ASP A 533 -1.13 16.63 13.81
C ASP A 533 -0.59 15.30 14.38
N GLY A 534 -1.42 14.55 15.11
CA GLY A 534 -1.07 13.21 15.60
C GLY A 534 -0.11 13.17 16.81
N ILE A 535 0.68 14.23 17.05
CA ILE A 535 1.48 14.44 18.28
C ILE A 535 0.75 15.46 19.16
N LYS A 536 0.57 15.12 20.44
CA LYS A 536 -0.16 15.93 21.43
C LYS A 536 0.75 16.30 22.59
N ILE A 537 0.54 17.45 23.20
CA ILE A 537 1.28 17.89 24.40
C ILE A 537 0.95 16.99 25.59
N GLY A 538 1.96 16.70 26.41
CA GLY A 538 1.80 16.11 27.75
C GLY A 538 1.53 14.61 27.75
N SER A 539 0.56 14.19 28.57
CA SER A 539 0.17 12.78 28.74
C SER A 539 -1.17 12.47 28.09
N PRO A 540 -1.42 11.21 27.68
CA PRO A 540 -2.76 10.76 27.35
C PRO A 540 -3.73 11.02 28.52
N ILE A 541 -4.94 11.48 28.21
CA ILE A 541 -5.96 11.83 29.22
C ILE A 541 -6.45 10.57 29.96
N ALA A 542 -6.59 9.45 29.26
CA ALA A 542 -6.98 8.19 29.87
C ALA A 542 -5.81 7.55 30.64
N LYS A 543 -6.10 6.70 31.63
CA LYS A 543 -5.10 5.90 32.32
C LYS A 543 -4.61 4.77 31.41
N TYR A 544 -3.31 4.69 31.14
CA TYR A 544 -2.69 3.59 30.40
C TYR A 544 -1.68 2.87 31.29
N ASP A 545 -1.49 1.58 31.03
CA ASP A 545 -0.44 0.76 31.63
C ASP A 545 0.82 0.80 30.75
N LEU A 546 1.99 0.84 31.37
CA LEU A 546 3.26 0.76 30.65
C LEU A 546 3.46 -0.66 30.12
N LEU A 547 3.76 -0.81 28.83
CA LEU A 547 4.09 -2.11 28.23
C LEU A 547 5.59 -2.29 27.99
N SER A 548 6.26 -1.26 27.46
CA SER A 548 7.66 -1.37 27.06
C SER A 548 8.24 0.03 26.86
N ILE A 549 9.57 0.15 26.89
CA ILE A 549 10.29 1.40 26.65
C ILE A 549 11.22 1.21 25.46
N TYR A 550 11.41 2.27 24.66
CA TYR A 550 12.32 2.25 23.53
C TYR A 550 13.79 2.22 24.00
N SER A 551 14.52 1.17 23.61
CA SER A 551 15.96 1.07 23.79
C SER A 551 16.67 1.78 22.64
N TRP A 552 17.44 2.81 22.98
CA TRP A 552 18.22 3.60 22.01
C TRP A 552 19.39 2.80 21.41
N GLU A 553 20.00 1.91 22.19
CA GLU A 553 21.05 1.00 21.76
C GLU A 553 20.50 -0.04 20.78
N LYS A 554 19.43 -0.76 21.18
CA LYS A 554 18.83 -1.82 20.36
C LYS A 554 17.88 -1.32 19.27
N CYS A 555 17.61 -0.01 19.24
CA CYS A 555 16.71 0.63 18.27
C CYS A 555 15.29 0.01 18.20
N ARG A 556 14.78 -0.49 19.35
CA ARG A 556 13.48 -1.18 19.46
C ARG A 556 12.87 -1.06 20.85
N PHE A 557 11.57 -1.27 20.96
CA PHE A 557 10.89 -1.37 22.26
C PHE A 557 11.24 -2.68 22.97
N VAL A 558 11.52 -2.61 24.27
CA VAL A 558 11.82 -3.75 25.15
C VAL A 558 11.00 -3.64 26.44
N GLU A 559 10.53 -4.77 26.96
CA GLU A 559 9.59 -4.81 28.11
C GLU A 559 10.26 -4.42 29.44
N ASP A 560 11.57 -4.70 29.59
CA ASP A 560 12.34 -4.41 30.79
C ASP A 560 13.73 -3.84 30.45
N PRO A 561 13.82 -2.58 30.00
CA PRO A 561 15.11 -1.95 29.78
C PRO A 561 15.71 -1.49 31.12
N PHE A 562 17.02 -1.73 31.28
CA PHE A 562 17.81 -0.94 32.21
C PHE A 562 17.83 0.50 31.69
N VAL A 563 17.05 1.39 32.31
CA VAL A 563 16.99 2.81 31.93
C VAL A 563 17.70 3.62 32.99
N ASN A 564 18.83 4.23 32.62
CA ASN A 564 19.51 5.18 33.48
C ASN A 564 18.54 6.33 33.86
N SER A 565 18.49 6.67 35.14
CA SER A 565 17.83 7.90 35.59
C SER A 565 18.49 9.10 34.90
N GLY A 566 17.70 9.95 34.25
CA GLY A 566 18.21 11.15 33.56
C GLY A 566 18.30 11.05 32.04
N GLU A 567 17.79 10.01 31.38
CA GLU A 567 17.69 9.96 29.91
C GLU A 567 16.26 10.22 29.40
N LEU A 568 16.16 10.76 28.17
CA LEU A 568 14.92 10.89 27.40
C LEU A 568 14.28 9.50 27.18
N LYS A 569 12.99 9.35 27.54
CA LYS A 569 12.28 8.06 27.47
C LYS A 569 11.14 8.10 26.47
N VAL A 570 11.02 7.04 25.67
CA VAL A 570 9.83 6.79 24.85
C VAL A 570 9.14 5.53 25.37
N GLU A 571 7.95 5.71 25.93
CA GLU A 571 7.13 4.67 26.53
C GLU A 571 6.05 4.22 25.55
N LYS A 572 5.90 2.92 25.38
CA LYS A 572 4.72 2.31 24.76
C LYS A 572 3.75 1.94 25.88
N LEU A 573 2.59 2.56 25.84
CA LEU A 573 1.53 2.43 26.81
C LEU A 573 0.37 1.63 26.21
N TYR A 574 -0.49 1.03 27.02
CA TYR A 574 -1.70 0.33 26.58
C TYR A 574 -2.90 0.58 27.48
N ASN A 575 -4.06 0.67 26.83
CA ASN A 575 -5.35 0.78 27.48
C ASN A 575 -6.34 -0.12 26.73
N VAL A 576 -7.14 -0.88 27.46
CA VAL A 576 -8.12 -1.82 26.88
C VAL A 576 -9.14 -1.13 25.96
N LYS A 577 -9.57 0.09 26.29
CA LYS A 577 -10.58 0.87 25.55
C LYS A 577 -10.00 1.66 24.38
N TYR A 578 -8.76 2.12 24.46
CA TYR A 578 -8.18 3.02 23.45
C TYR A 578 -7.04 2.39 22.63
N GLY A 579 -6.55 1.22 23.03
CA GLY A 579 -5.38 0.57 22.45
C GLY A 579 -4.07 1.13 23.01
N SER A 580 -3.01 1.04 22.22
CA SER A 580 -1.67 1.53 22.59
C SER A 580 -1.51 3.02 22.30
N ALA A 581 -0.77 3.71 23.16
CA ALA A 581 -0.24 5.04 22.92
C ALA A 581 1.28 5.02 23.07
N TYR A 582 1.94 6.04 22.53
CA TYR A 582 3.38 6.24 22.62
C TYR A 582 3.62 7.59 23.26
N GLN A 583 4.38 7.63 24.34
CA GLN A 583 4.61 8.82 25.15
C GLN A 583 6.10 9.12 25.22
N LEU A 584 6.45 10.38 25.06
CA LEU A 584 7.79 10.92 25.22
C LEU A 584 7.89 11.64 26.57
N ARG A 585 8.88 11.27 27.39
CA ARG A 585 9.21 11.93 28.67
C ARG A 585 10.61 12.50 28.62
N ASN A 586 10.79 13.64 29.27
CA ASN A 586 12.10 14.24 29.48
C ASN A 586 12.91 13.48 30.54
N GLU A 587 14.14 13.93 30.75
CA GLU A 587 15.12 13.37 31.71
C GLU A 587 14.62 13.41 33.16
N HIS A 588 13.71 14.34 33.48
CA HIS A 588 13.06 14.49 34.79
C HIS A 588 11.77 13.66 34.93
N GLY A 589 11.42 12.84 33.93
CA GLY A 589 10.19 12.02 33.93
C GLY A 589 8.91 12.78 33.59
N VAL A 590 9.00 14.06 33.22
CA VAL A 590 7.85 14.88 32.80
C VAL A 590 7.45 14.52 31.37
N ALA A 591 6.16 14.29 31.16
CA ALA A 591 5.62 14.00 29.84
C ALA A 591 5.70 15.24 28.93
N ILE A 592 6.40 15.11 27.81
CA ILE A 592 6.55 16.16 26.80
C ILE A 592 5.40 16.06 25.79
N ALA A 593 5.22 14.87 25.22
CA ALA A 593 4.29 14.65 24.13
C ALA A 593 3.84 13.19 24.03
N TRP A 594 2.74 12.94 23.31
CA TRP A 594 2.26 11.58 23.05
C TRP A 594 1.50 11.46 21.72
N SER A 595 1.39 10.24 21.20
CA SER A 595 0.65 9.89 19.98
C SER A 595 0.05 8.49 20.07
N TYR A 596 -0.95 8.20 19.23
CA TYR A 596 -1.41 6.82 19.02
C TYR A 596 -0.52 6.04 18.04
N PHE A 597 0.39 6.72 17.34
CA PHE A 597 1.31 6.14 16.38
C PHE A 597 2.75 6.23 16.89
N GLN A 598 3.52 5.17 16.66
CA GLN A 598 4.90 5.08 17.08
C GLN A 598 5.79 6.09 16.36
N ASN A 599 5.62 6.19 15.04
CA ASN A 599 6.58 6.84 14.15
C ASN A 599 6.75 8.35 14.44
N PRO A 600 5.67 9.15 14.61
CA PRO A 600 5.82 10.58 14.93
C PRO A 600 6.54 10.85 16.25
N ILE A 601 6.30 10.02 17.28
CA ILE A 601 6.91 10.18 18.60
C ILE A 601 8.39 9.82 18.57
N LEU A 602 8.77 8.76 17.85
CA LEU A 602 10.18 8.43 17.68
C LEU A 602 10.92 9.52 16.91
N LEU A 603 10.35 10.05 15.81
CA LEU A 603 10.95 11.15 15.07
C LEU A 603 11.20 12.38 15.98
N LEU A 604 10.21 12.77 16.79
CA LEU A 604 10.36 13.87 17.75
C LEU A 604 11.43 13.57 18.80
N ALA A 605 11.46 12.34 19.32
CA ALA A 605 12.44 11.94 20.32
C ALA A 605 13.87 12.00 19.78
N TYR A 606 14.11 11.54 18.54
CA TYR A 606 15.41 11.66 17.89
C TYR A 606 15.81 13.12 17.66
N GLN A 607 14.86 13.96 17.22
CA GLN A 607 15.12 15.38 17.03
C GLN A 607 15.49 16.09 18.33
N ILE A 608 14.85 15.77 19.46
CA ILE A 608 15.20 16.34 20.77
C ILE A 608 16.55 15.80 21.26
N ARG A 609 16.79 14.49 21.16
CA ARG A 609 18.01 13.84 21.67
C ARG A 609 19.26 14.20 20.89
N ASN A 610 19.18 14.23 19.55
CA ASN A 610 20.34 14.29 18.65
C ASN A 610 20.36 15.54 17.76
N GLN A 611 19.38 16.44 17.89
CA GLN A 611 19.16 17.58 16.98
C GLN A 611 18.98 17.17 15.50
N SER A 612 18.73 15.88 15.24
CA SER A 612 18.60 15.29 13.90
C SER A 612 17.83 13.97 13.97
N ILE A 613 17.12 13.64 12.89
CA ILE A 613 16.44 12.35 12.73
C ILE A 613 17.38 11.27 12.14
N PRO A 614 17.12 9.95 12.31
CA PRO A 614 18.04 8.87 11.90
C PRO A 614 18.02 8.61 10.38
N PHE A 615 18.28 9.65 9.61
CA PHE A 615 18.29 9.66 8.16
C PHE A 615 19.54 10.39 7.66
N GLU A 616 19.95 10.05 6.44
CA GLU A 616 21.04 10.70 5.71
C GLU A 616 20.58 11.02 4.31
N ARG A 617 20.95 12.22 3.83
CA ARG A 617 20.77 12.56 2.42
C ARG A 617 22.04 12.18 1.67
N LYS A 618 21.90 11.38 0.61
CA LYS A 618 22.95 11.14 -0.38
C LYS A 618 22.39 11.48 -1.76
N THR A 619 23.06 12.41 -2.45
CA THR A 619 22.70 12.89 -3.79
C THR A 619 21.22 13.30 -3.94
N HIS A 620 20.38 12.40 -4.45
CA HIS A 620 18.96 12.60 -4.77
C HIS A 620 18.01 11.74 -3.92
N CYS A 621 18.53 11.05 -2.91
CA CYS A 621 17.79 10.14 -2.07
C CYS A 621 18.00 10.47 -0.59
N ILE A 622 16.99 10.14 0.22
CA ILE A 622 17.10 10.11 1.68
C ILE A 622 17.09 8.64 2.11
N PHE A 623 18.06 8.26 2.93
CA PHE A 623 18.25 6.90 3.42
C PHE A 623 18.06 6.86 4.92
N ARG A 624 17.44 5.79 5.42
CA ARG A 624 17.45 5.47 6.85
C ARG A 624 18.83 4.94 7.25
N THR A 625 19.44 5.51 8.29
CA THR A 625 20.85 5.23 8.66
C THR A 625 21.04 3.99 9.53
N ARG A 626 19.96 3.44 10.09
CA ARG A 626 19.98 2.29 11.00
C ARG A 626 18.85 1.31 10.69
N SER A 627 18.97 0.10 11.20
CA SER A 627 17.87 -0.87 11.34
C SER A 627 16.92 -0.38 12.45
N THR A 628 16.24 0.73 12.19
CA THR A 628 15.17 1.28 13.03
C THR A 628 13.87 1.14 12.25
N LEU A 629 12.77 0.67 12.84
CA LEU A 629 11.45 0.70 12.19
C LEU A 629 10.84 2.11 12.26
N ILE A 630 11.63 3.11 11.85
CA ILE A 630 11.30 4.53 11.79
C ILE A 630 11.31 4.95 10.33
N TYR A 631 10.32 5.74 9.95
CA TYR A 631 10.06 6.19 8.59
C TYR A 631 9.87 7.70 8.59
N LEU A 632 10.05 8.33 7.43
CA LEU A 632 9.60 9.72 7.27
C LEU A 632 8.07 9.76 7.41
N PRO A 633 7.48 10.93 7.74
CA PRO A 633 6.03 11.08 7.76
C PRO A 633 5.39 10.52 6.49
N LEU A 634 4.26 9.81 6.62
CA LEU A 634 3.61 9.11 5.50
C LEU A 634 3.35 10.03 4.28
N ALA A 635 3.02 11.30 4.53
CA ALA A 635 2.84 12.29 3.47
C ALA A 635 4.10 12.47 2.60
N ILE A 636 5.30 12.38 3.18
CA ILE A 636 6.57 12.43 2.42
C ILE A 636 6.75 11.16 1.60
N GLY A 637 6.43 10.00 2.16
CA GLY A 637 6.47 8.74 1.41
C GLY A 637 5.55 8.80 0.17
N ARG A 638 4.33 9.29 0.34
CA ARG A 638 3.37 9.48 -0.76
C ARG A 638 3.81 10.56 -1.75
N LEU A 639 4.38 11.66 -1.27
CA LEU A 639 4.95 12.69 -2.13
C LEU A 639 6.10 12.14 -2.98
N CYS A 640 6.95 11.28 -2.41
CA CYS A 640 8.00 10.58 -3.15
C CYS A 640 7.40 9.74 -4.29
N THR A 641 6.35 8.99 -4.02
CA THR A 641 5.64 8.21 -5.05
C THR A 641 5.13 9.09 -6.18
N VAL A 642 4.51 10.24 -5.87
CA VAL A 642 3.93 11.15 -6.88
C VAL A 642 5.02 11.91 -7.65
N ALA A 643 5.88 12.66 -6.95
CA ALA A 643 6.79 13.64 -7.57
C ALA A 643 8.29 13.24 -7.54
N GLY A 644 8.65 12.18 -6.83
CA GLY A 644 10.02 11.65 -6.79
C GLY A 644 10.40 10.86 -8.05
N TYR A 645 11.67 10.47 -8.14
CA TYR A 645 12.21 9.60 -9.21
C TYR A 645 11.55 8.22 -9.20
N SER A 646 11.17 7.74 -8.02
CA SER A 646 10.62 6.40 -7.78
C SER A 646 9.82 6.42 -6.48
N MET A 647 9.41 5.27 -6.00
CA MET A 647 8.60 5.07 -4.80
C MET A 647 9.51 4.72 -3.61
N PRO A 648 9.14 5.09 -2.37
CA PRO A 648 9.85 4.63 -1.19
C PRO A 648 9.90 3.11 -1.15
N SER A 649 11.07 2.54 -0.86
CA SER A 649 11.25 1.08 -0.91
C SER A 649 12.48 0.63 -0.11
N PRO A 650 12.47 -0.63 0.38
CA PRO A 650 13.67 -1.25 0.91
C PRO A 650 14.69 -1.50 -0.21
N LEU A 651 15.95 -1.20 0.05
CA LEU A 651 17.09 -1.66 -0.74
C LEU A 651 17.59 -2.97 -0.18
N ILE A 652 17.69 -3.98 -1.03
CA ILE A 652 17.91 -5.37 -0.63
C ILE A 652 19.18 -5.87 -1.31
N ASN A 653 19.97 -6.68 -0.60
CA ASN A 653 20.97 -7.52 -1.25
C ASN A 653 20.26 -8.69 -1.93
N GLU A 654 20.27 -8.76 -3.25
CA GLU A 654 19.54 -9.80 -4.00
C GLU A 654 19.97 -11.22 -3.63
N THR A 655 21.25 -11.41 -3.30
CA THR A 655 21.79 -12.73 -2.93
C THR A 655 21.41 -13.14 -1.51
N THR A 656 21.60 -12.25 -0.52
CA THR A 656 21.36 -12.59 0.89
C THR A 656 19.93 -12.32 1.34
N LYS A 657 19.13 -11.61 0.52
CA LYS A 657 17.82 -11.05 0.89
C LYS A 657 17.86 -10.16 2.14
N GLU A 658 19.04 -9.65 2.50
CA GLU A 658 19.20 -8.75 3.64
C GLU A 658 18.87 -7.31 3.28
N LEU A 659 18.29 -6.58 4.24
CA LEU A 659 18.00 -5.17 4.11
C LEU A 659 19.29 -4.34 4.18
N LYS A 660 19.64 -3.62 3.11
CA LYS A 660 20.74 -2.65 3.09
C LYS A 660 20.32 -1.31 3.68
N ALA A 661 19.17 -0.79 3.26
CA ALA A 661 18.62 0.48 3.70
C ALA A 661 17.14 0.59 3.34
N TYR A 662 16.44 1.59 3.90
CA TYR A 662 15.16 2.05 3.37
C TYR A 662 15.37 3.41 2.69
N CYS A 663 14.88 3.57 1.46
CA CYS A 663 15.23 4.70 0.59
C CYS A 663 14.00 5.49 0.13
N TYR A 664 14.12 6.82 0.14
CA TYR A 664 13.16 7.78 -0.43
C TYR A 664 13.79 8.50 -1.63
N PRO A 665 13.56 8.04 -2.86
CA PRO A 665 14.11 8.64 -4.07
C PRO A 665 13.37 9.89 -4.53
N LEU A 666 13.48 10.95 -3.73
CA LEU A 666 12.72 12.20 -3.89
C LEU A 666 13.23 13.11 -5.03
N GLY A 667 14.47 12.92 -5.49
CA GLY A 667 15.11 13.86 -6.40
C GLY A 667 15.93 14.92 -5.67
N HIS A 668 16.79 15.64 -6.39
CA HIS A 668 17.78 16.53 -5.78
C HIS A 668 17.15 17.65 -4.96
N ILE A 669 16.13 18.33 -5.51
CA ILE A 669 15.50 19.50 -4.87
C ILE A 669 14.64 19.07 -3.70
N LEU A 670 13.71 18.13 -3.90
CA LEU A 670 12.82 17.66 -2.83
C LEU A 670 13.59 16.98 -1.69
N SER A 671 14.61 16.18 -1.99
CA SER A 671 15.45 15.60 -0.92
C SER A 671 16.18 16.67 -0.12
N ARG A 672 16.58 17.79 -0.74
CA ARG A 672 17.20 18.92 -0.05
C ARG A 672 16.21 19.66 0.83
N GLU A 673 15.05 20.06 0.29
CA GLU A 673 14.02 20.78 1.06
C GLU A 673 13.57 19.96 2.28
N ILE A 674 13.38 18.65 2.11
CA ILE A 674 13.07 17.74 3.21
C ILE A 674 14.26 17.63 4.17
N ALA A 675 15.49 17.45 3.67
CA ALA A 675 16.64 17.36 4.55
C ALA A 675 16.84 18.61 5.43
N ASP A 676 16.73 19.80 4.82
CA ASP A 676 16.85 21.08 5.51
C ASP A 676 15.76 21.22 6.59
N LYS A 677 14.52 20.79 6.30
CA LYS A 677 13.40 20.89 7.24
C LYS A 677 13.51 19.96 8.45
N TYR A 678 14.04 18.76 8.26
CA TYR A 678 14.14 17.74 9.32
C TYR A 678 15.54 17.66 9.95
N GLY A 679 16.46 18.57 9.60
CA GLY A 679 17.83 18.53 10.11
C GLY A 679 18.60 17.28 9.69
N ILE A 680 18.32 16.74 8.50
CA ILE A 680 18.97 15.54 7.97
C ILE A 680 20.35 15.92 7.44
N GLN A 681 21.39 15.26 7.94
CA GLN A 681 22.76 15.55 7.52
C GLN A 681 23.03 15.10 6.07
N TYR A 682 23.75 15.95 5.33
CA TYR A 682 24.28 15.61 4.02
C TYR A 682 25.65 14.93 4.17
N LYS A 683 25.78 13.69 3.67
CA LYS A 683 27.08 13.04 3.55
C LYS A 683 27.52 13.10 2.09
N SER A 684 28.63 13.80 1.84
CA SER A 684 29.25 13.81 0.50
C SER A 684 29.68 12.39 0.15
N SER A 685 29.31 11.91 -1.03
CA SER A 685 29.55 10.56 -1.53
C SER A 685 31.02 10.31 -1.93
N ARG A 686 31.97 10.58 -1.03
CA ARG A 686 33.39 10.18 -1.18
C ARG A 686 33.73 8.84 -0.50
N GLY A 687 32.74 8.02 -0.17
CA GLY A 687 32.97 6.72 0.48
C GLY A 687 31.73 5.82 0.46
N LEU A 688 31.44 5.24 -0.70
CA LEU A 688 30.67 4.00 -0.86
C LEU A 688 31.22 3.25 -2.06
#